data_AF-A0A8J3RUH9-F1
#
_entry.id   AF-A0A8J3RUH9-F1
#
_cell.length_a   1.000
_cell.length_b   1.000
_cell.length_c   1.000
_cell.angle_alpha   90.00
_cell.angle_beta   90.00
_cell.angle_gamma   90.00
#
_symmetry.space_group_name_H-M   'P 1'
#
loop_
_entity.id
_entity.type
_entity.pdbx_description
1 polymer ?
#
loop_
_entity_poly.entity_id
_entity_poly.type
_entity_poly.pdbx_seq_one_letter_code
_entity_poly.pdbx_strand_id
1 'polypeptide(L)'
;MRLRRLLAGAIALAAASAALAAVPISASAAPDPAAPRIDPAVVSGVEAGKKVRVIVSVKDGQAVAPVAESAEAISAATRVLPDSGGKRFFVMETNRATLASLRGDERISSIWKDWLIAPAALASSTKVIGADRAHAAGATGKGQNVVILDTGIDRDHPAFTGRIIAEACFSHTLERESVRSLCPDGSDRQVGPGSANAETALCLSGGKNLCTHGSLVTGIAAGKKNAGGQVDGVAPDAGIIAIQIFTRFDSEEHCGEGKAPCVLSWGSSQIRAMDYVIELAKSHKIAAVNLSATLYGASRSPYDEYDESESCEVEPVSEEIIDLFKLGIPVVTAAGNSGKEGKIAVPACVRSAVAVGATDDSDAVASFSNRGILLDLFAPGVGITSSAPGGTQATASGTSLAAAHVTGAFALLKERVPEANGAELLKRLRDTGKPISYRNIGKTLTTPRIDLARALGLPAATPSPVPSPTVTPSATSTATPAPTHTQPGDGTGLDPLPVPDVCKRGKGGKALTAARWDVEFHESAGKLSDSTLRCYLSIVQNGSKVFPELTDAGSLGKAYKVLKPRTKSAKALLDRELLAAWLNYAHGVYNGSAKIKGATTLKSAIGVAERHRANPKATSAQLLKAAVYLNKNVNRAK
;
A
#
# COMPACT_ATOMS: atom_id res chain seq x y z
N MET A 1 29.74 19.02 97.66
CA MET A 1 28.93 18.31 98.68
C MET A 1 27.45 18.44 98.33
N ARG A 2 26.63 17.40 98.62
CA ARG A 2 25.19 17.43 98.98
C ARG A 2 24.19 18.34 98.20
N LEU A 3 23.18 17.67 97.61
CA LEU A 3 21.75 18.07 97.49
C LEU A 3 21.44 19.25 96.51
N ARG A 4 20.21 19.42 95.96
CA ARG A 4 18.89 18.80 96.21
C ARG A 4 18.01 18.75 94.93
N ARG A 5 16.93 17.96 94.96
CA ARG A 5 15.80 17.86 93.99
C ARG A 5 15.01 19.20 93.94
N LEU A 6 14.14 19.56 92.98
CA LEU A 6 12.97 18.90 92.33
C LEU A 6 12.64 19.60 90.97
N LEU A 7 11.51 19.37 90.25
CA LEU A 7 10.88 18.15 89.67
C LEU A 7 9.55 18.54 88.95
N ALA A 8 9.57 18.88 87.65
CA ALA A 8 8.42 18.97 86.72
C ALA A 8 8.93 19.41 85.31
N GLY A 9 8.38 18.99 84.17
CA GLY A 9 7.30 18.03 83.90
C GLY A 9 7.07 17.86 82.38
N ALA A 10 5.95 17.22 82.02
CA ALA A 10 5.47 16.89 80.65
C ALA A 10 6.15 15.69 79.94
N ILE A 11 5.30 14.87 79.29
CA ILE A 11 5.65 13.66 78.54
C ILE A 11 5.63 13.99 77.04
N ALA A 12 6.72 13.74 76.33
CA ALA A 12 6.76 13.85 74.87
C ALA A 12 6.39 12.51 74.21
N LEU A 13 5.21 12.44 73.60
CA LEU A 13 4.78 11.27 72.83
C LEU A 13 5.39 11.33 71.42
N ALA A 14 6.20 10.35 71.04
CA ALA A 14 6.89 10.33 69.76
C ALA A 14 5.95 9.89 68.61
N ALA A 15 5.37 10.86 67.89
CA ALA A 15 4.64 10.60 66.66
C ALA A 15 5.61 10.51 65.47
N ALA A 16 5.79 9.30 64.92
CA ALA A 16 6.64 9.09 63.75
C ALA A 16 5.91 9.51 62.46
N SER A 17 6.26 10.67 61.90
CA SER A 17 5.76 11.10 60.59
C SER A 17 6.47 10.35 59.45
N ALA A 18 5.76 9.44 58.80
CA ALA A 18 6.24 8.76 57.60
C ALA A 18 6.29 9.73 56.41
N ALA A 19 7.47 10.29 56.13
CA ALA A 19 7.69 11.08 54.93
C ALA A 19 7.72 10.15 53.69
N LEU A 20 6.69 10.21 52.85
CA LEU A 20 6.75 9.62 51.51
C LEU A 20 7.78 10.40 50.69
N ALA A 21 8.99 9.86 50.58
CA ALA A 21 9.95 10.29 49.58
C ALA A 21 9.39 9.96 48.19
N ALA A 22 8.86 10.97 47.50
CA ALA A 22 8.41 10.83 46.13
C ALA A 22 9.62 10.49 45.25
N VAL A 23 9.72 9.22 44.83
CA VAL A 23 10.70 8.79 43.82
C VAL A 23 10.45 9.63 42.57
N PRO A 24 11.46 10.38 42.06
CA PRO A 24 11.27 11.15 40.84
C PRO A 24 11.03 10.17 39.70
N ILE A 25 9.81 10.18 39.15
CA ILE A 25 9.49 9.46 37.93
C ILE A 25 10.42 10.01 36.85
N SER A 26 11.43 9.21 36.46
CA SER A 26 12.35 9.61 35.40
C SER A 26 11.55 9.92 34.15
N ALA A 27 11.76 11.11 33.59
CA ALA A 27 11.20 11.44 32.29
C ALA A 27 11.63 10.35 31.29
N SER A 28 10.68 9.86 30.50
CA SER A 28 11.01 8.93 29.41
C SER A 28 12.11 9.56 28.58
N ALA A 29 13.26 8.87 28.46
CA ALA A 29 14.29 9.29 27.54
C ALA A 29 13.67 9.42 26.13
N ALA A 30 14.14 10.39 25.36
CA ALA A 30 13.89 10.35 23.92
C ALA A 30 14.50 9.05 23.38
N PRO A 31 13.83 8.33 22.47
CA PRO A 31 14.39 7.11 21.91
C PRO A 31 15.73 7.42 21.25
N ASP A 32 16.74 6.64 21.60
CA ASP A 32 18.09 6.81 21.07
C ASP A 32 18.07 6.61 19.54
N PRO A 33 18.50 7.59 18.73
CA PRO A 33 18.53 7.46 17.27
C PRO A 33 19.51 6.39 16.77
N ALA A 34 20.39 5.86 17.62
CA ALA A 34 21.23 4.71 17.31
C ALA A 34 20.54 3.36 17.57
N ALA A 35 19.50 3.29 18.40
CA ALA A 35 18.84 2.05 18.79
C ALA A 35 17.92 1.48 17.68
N PRO A 36 17.71 0.15 17.62
CA PRO A 36 16.80 -0.46 16.65
C PRO A 36 15.34 0.01 16.79
N ARG A 37 14.64 0.18 15.67
CA ARG A 37 13.16 0.28 15.68
C ARG A 37 12.58 -1.10 16.05
N ILE A 38 11.58 -1.18 16.93
CA ILE A 38 11.01 -2.46 17.36
C ILE A 38 9.49 -2.43 17.30
N ASP A 39 8.92 -3.43 16.62
CA ASP A 39 7.48 -3.67 16.51
C ASP A 39 6.84 -3.88 17.90
N PRO A 40 5.82 -3.09 18.28
CA PRO A 40 5.07 -3.29 19.52
C PRO A 40 4.52 -4.71 19.69
N ALA A 41 4.13 -5.41 18.62
CA ALA A 41 3.64 -6.78 18.67
C ALA A 41 4.72 -7.79 19.09
N VAL A 42 6.00 -7.51 18.79
CA VAL A 42 7.14 -8.29 19.32
C VAL A 42 7.29 -8.06 20.81
N VAL A 43 7.23 -6.80 21.25
CA VAL A 43 7.37 -6.43 22.67
C VAL A 43 6.27 -7.08 23.51
N SER A 44 5.00 -6.87 23.15
CA SER A 44 3.86 -7.48 23.86
C SER A 44 3.86 -9.01 23.79
N GLY A 45 4.34 -9.60 22.68
CA GLY A 45 4.46 -11.05 22.53
C GLY A 45 5.46 -11.67 23.52
N VAL A 46 6.68 -11.13 23.61
CA VAL A 46 7.68 -11.64 24.57
C VAL A 46 7.36 -11.26 26.01
N GLU A 47 6.63 -10.16 26.23
CA GLU A 47 6.20 -9.76 27.58
C GLU A 47 5.12 -10.68 28.15
N ALA A 48 4.26 -11.23 27.28
CA ALA A 48 3.34 -12.32 27.58
C ALA A 48 4.03 -13.69 27.73
N GLY A 49 5.36 -13.74 27.80
CA GLY A 49 6.15 -14.96 28.00
C GLY A 49 6.26 -15.87 26.78
N LYS A 50 5.80 -15.43 25.60
CA LYS A 50 5.87 -16.23 24.37
C LYS A 50 7.23 -16.10 23.70
N LYS A 51 7.59 -17.11 22.91
CA LYS A 51 8.50 -16.90 21.78
C LYS A 51 7.77 -16.10 20.69
N VAL A 52 8.51 -15.30 19.94
CA VAL A 52 8.00 -14.56 18.79
C VAL A 52 8.99 -14.72 17.63
N ARG A 53 8.50 -15.20 16.48
CA ARG A 53 9.28 -15.20 15.24
C ARG A 53 9.44 -13.76 14.74
N VAL A 54 10.66 -13.34 14.48
CA VAL A 54 11.01 -11.97 14.10
C VAL A 54 11.95 -11.91 12.91
N ILE A 55 11.78 -10.84 12.13
CA ILE A 55 12.70 -10.36 11.11
C ILE A 55 13.60 -9.33 11.79
N VAL A 56 14.92 -9.58 11.79
CA VAL A 56 15.93 -8.68 12.34
C VAL A 56 16.69 -8.05 11.19
N SER A 57 16.37 -6.80 10.88
CA SER A 57 17.06 -6.01 9.86
C SER A 57 18.34 -5.41 10.41
N VAL A 58 19.37 -5.35 9.57
CA VAL A 58 20.72 -4.89 9.88
C VAL A 58 20.97 -3.56 9.16
N LYS A 59 21.76 -2.66 9.77
CA LYS A 59 22.11 -1.35 9.17
C LYS A 59 23.00 -1.52 7.94
N ASP A 60 22.88 -0.57 7.01
CA ASP A 60 23.68 -0.55 5.78
C ASP A 60 25.19 -0.55 6.06
N GLY A 61 25.91 -1.32 5.24
CA GLY A 61 27.36 -1.52 5.37
C GLY A 61 27.79 -2.59 6.37
N GLN A 62 26.88 -3.11 7.20
CA GLN A 62 27.15 -4.24 8.09
C GLN A 62 26.99 -5.59 7.37
N ALA A 63 27.65 -6.63 7.90
CA ALA A 63 27.45 -8.01 7.45
C ALA A 63 26.41 -8.71 8.35
N VAL A 64 25.46 -9.44 7.75
CA VAL A 64 24.41 -10.17 8.50
C VAL A 64 24.99 -11.30 9.37
N ALA A 65 25.92 -12.11 8.84
CA ALA A 65 26.39 -13.31 9.55
C ALA A 65 26.97 -13.02 10.96
N PRO A 66 27.88 -12.05 11.16
CA PRO A 66 28.37 -11.71 12.51
C PRO A 66 27.32 -11.16 13.48
N VAL A 67 26.18 -10.67 12.97
CA VAL A 67 25.03 -10.22 13.79
C VAL A 67 24.13 -11.42 14.13
N ALA A 68 23.86 -12.29 13.17
CA ALA A 68 23.16 -13.55 13.37
C ALA A 68 23.89 -14.48 14.36
N GLU A 69 25.19 -14.69 14.20
CA GLU A 69 26.05 -15.45 15.11
C GLU A 69 26.00 -14.89 16.54
N SER A 70 25.98 -13.56 16.68
CA SER A 70 25.83 -12.90 17.98
C SER A 70 24.45 -13.19 18.59
N ALA A 71 23.40 -13.15 17.78
CA ALA A 71 22.02 -13.42 18.19
C ALA A 71 21.77 -14.88 18.60
N GLU A 72 22.40 -15.86 17.94
CA GLU A 72 22.35 -17.27 18.33
C GLU A 72 23.13 -17.54 19.61
N ALA A 73 24.33 -16.95 19.77
CA ALA A 73 25.15 -17.11 20.98
C ALA A 73 24.44 -16.64 22.27
N ILE A 74 23.48 -15.70 22.15
CA ILE A 74 22.65 -15.22 23.27
C ILE A 74 21.58 -16.25 23.70
N SER A 75 21.18 -17.19 22.83
CA SER A 75 20.07 -18.11 23.11
C SER A 75 20.14 -19.40 22.28
N ALA A 76 20.65 -20.47 22.87
CA ALA A 76 20.59 -21.81 22.27
C ALA A 76 19.15 -22.37 22.13
N ALA A 77 18.14 -21.68 22.68
CA ALA A 77 16.73 -21.95 22.46
C ALA A 77 16.15 -21.23 21.22
N THR A 78 16.99 -20.47 20.51
CA THR A 78 16.68 -19.67 19.34
C THR A 78 17.51 -20.18 18.15
N ARG A 79 16.84 -20.43 17.02
CA ARG A 79 17.49 -20.74 15.73
C ARG A 79 17.42 -19.50 14.85
N VAL A 80 18.54 -19.09 14.25
CA VAL A 80 18.51 -18.23 13.06
C VAL A 80 18.30 -19.11 11.83
N LEU A 81 17.42 -18.68 10.93
CA LEU A 81 17.17 -19.39 9.67
C LEU A 81 18.15 -18.92 8.58
N PRO A 82 18.67 -19.85 7.76
CA PRO A 82 19.75 -19.57 6.83
C PRO A 82 19.32 -18.65 5.66
N ASP A 83 20.19 -17.67 5.41
CA ASP A 83 20.26 -16.76 4.27
C ASP A 83 18.97 -16.04 3.82
N SER A 84 18.95 -14.73 4.00
CA SER A 84 17.95 -13.80 3.47
C SER A 84 18.10 -13.53 1.98
N GLY A 85 19.17 -13.97 1.31
CA GLY A 85 19.41 -13.76 -0.12
C GLY A 85 19.94 -12.36 -0.49
N GLY A 86 19.52 -11.34 0.26
CA GLY A 86 19.76 -9.92 -0.01
C GLY A 86 20.56 -9.16 1.06
N LYS A 87 21.32 -9.85 1.92
CA LYS A 87 22.31 -9.26 2.86
C LYS A 87 21.83 -8.20 3.87
N ARG A 88 20.54 -7.97 4.07
CA ARG A 88 20.02 -6.91 4.98
C ARG A 88 19.24 -7.37 6.21
N PHE A 89 18.89 -8.64 6.33
CA PHE A 89 18.20 -9.15 7.53
C PHE A 89 18.50 -10.63 7.80
N PHE A 90 18.02 -11.13 8.94
CA PHE A 90 17.90 -12.56 9.24
C PHE A 90 16.58 -12.82 10.00
N VAL A 91 16.18 -14.09 10.10
CA VAL A 91 14.91 -14.49 10.76
C VAL A 91 15.21 -15.40 11.94
N MET A 92 14.59 -15.16 13.09
CA MET A 92 14.85 -15.89 14.33
C MET A 92 13.63 -15.99 15.25
N GLU A 93 13.65 -16.91 16.22
CA GLU A 93 12.73 -16.90 17.36
C GLU A 93 13.28 -16.08 18.53
N THR A 94 12.71 -14.93 18.84
CA THR A 94 13.13 -14.13 20.02
C THR A 94 12.24 -14.38 21.25
N ASN A 95 12.80 -14.11 22.42
CA ASN A 95 12.13 -14.16 23.73
C ASN A 95 12.55 -12.91 24.55
N ARG A 96 12.04 -12.73 25.79
CA ARG A 96 12.31 -11.53 26.59
C ARG A 96 13.81 -11.26 26.83
N ALA A 97 14.62 -12.29 27.04
CA ALA A 97 16.06 -12.14 27.26
C ALA A 97 16.80 -11.82 25.95
N THR A 98 16.52 -12.59 24.88
CA THR A 98 17.13 -12.38 23.57
C THR A 98 16.78 -11.01 22.99
N LEU A 99 15.52 -10.56 23.09
CA LEU A 99 15.11 -9.24 22.63
C LEU A 99 15.85 -8.12 23.38
N ALA A 100 16.05 -8.26 24.70
CA ALA A 100 16.76 -7.27 25.50
C ALA A 100 18.21 -7.07 25.02
N SER A 101 18.90 -8.14 24.65
CA SER A 101 20.25 -8.07 24.04
C SER A 101 20.21 -7.47 22.64
N LEU A 102 19.26 -7.87 21.78
CA LEU A 102 19.11 -7.31 20.43
C LEU A 102 18.81 -5.80 20.45
N ARG A 103 18.15 -5.27 21.50
CA ARG A 103 17.94 -3.82 21.67
C ARG A 103 19.25 -3.03 21.79
N GLY A 104 20.31 -3.66 22.27
CA GLY A 104 21.62 -3.03 22.51
C GLY A 104 22.64 -3.23 21.37
N ASP A 105 22.29 -3.94 20.30
CA ASP A 105 23.19 -4.15 19.18
C ASP A 105 23.08 -3.01 18.16
N GLU A 106 24.05 -2.09 18.19
CA GLU A 106 24.12 -0.94 17.28
C GLU A 106 24.19 -1.33 15.80
N ARG A 107 24.42 -2.61 15.44
CA ARG A 107 24.41 -3.07 14.05
C ARG A 107 22.99 -3.31 13.52
N ILE A 108 22.00 -3.50 14.39
CA ILE A 108 20.61 -3.78 14.02
C ILE A 108 19.88 -2.47 13.68
N SER A 109 19.11 -2.45 12.59
CA SER A 109 18.28 -1.30 12.17
C SER A 109 16.85 -1.41 12.69
N SER A 110 16.24 -2.60 12.59
CA SER A 110 14.90 -2.87 13.12
C SER A 110 14.64 -4.33 13.47
N ILE A 111 13.63 -4.56 14.32
CA ILE A 111 13.15 -5.87 14.76
C ILE A 111 11.63 -5.89 14.62
N TRP A 112 11.13 -6.59 13.61
CA TRP A 112 9.71 -6.68 13.29
C TRP A 112 9.20 -8.11 13.43
N LYS A 113 7.93 -8.31 13.77
CA LYS A 113 7.36 -9.66 13.82
C LYS A 113 7.26 -10.24 12.41
N ASP A 114 7.66 -11.49 12.24
CA ASP A 114 7.38 -12.22 11.00
C ASP A 114 5.94 -12.71 11.02
N TRP A 115 5.07 -12.09 10.21
CA TRP A 115 3.64 -12.38 10.18
C TRP A 115 3.30 -13.47 9.17
N LEU A 116 2.21 -14.20 9.45
CA LEU A 116 1.61 -15.18 8.53
C LEU A 116 0.56 -14.51 7.65
N ILE A 117 0.53 -14.93 6.39
CA ILE A 117 -0.22 -14.30 5.30
C ILE A 117 -0.82 -15.42 4.42
N ALA A 118 -2.11 -15.37 4.08
CA ALA A 118 -2.83 -16.41 3.35
C ALA A 118 -3.23 -15.96 1.92
N PRO A 119 -3.59 -16.89 1.02
CA PRO A 119 -4.20 -16.55 -0.26
C PRO A 119 -5.65 -16.04 -0.05
N ALA A 120 -6.13 -15.13 -0.89
CA ALA A 120 -7.49 -14.59 -0.77
C ALA A 120 -8.54 -15.42 -1.57
N ALA A 121 -9.70 -15.74 -0.97
CA ALA A 121 -10.73 -16.71 -1.44
C ALA A 121 -11.56 -16.34 -2.73
N LEU A 122 -12.43 -17.24 -3.27
CA LEU A 122 -12.51 -17.57 -4.74
C LEU A 122 -13.89 -17.69 -5.59
N ALA A 123 -14.15 -16.84 -6.65
CA ALA A 123 -14.85 -16.77 -8.03
C ALA A 123 -14.75 -15.33 -8.86
N SER A 124 -14.59 -15.03 -10.22
CA SER A 124 -14.64 -13.65 -11.00
C SER A 124 -13.86 -13.37 -12.33
N SER A 125 -14.33 -13.90 -13.50
CA SER A 125 -14.50 -13.34 -14.88
C SER A 125 -13.46 -12.42 -15.53
N THR A 126 -13.06 -12.72 -16.78
CA THR A 126 -12.11 -11.92 -17.56
C THR A 126 -12.71 -10.93 -18.57
N LYS A 127 -14.01 -11.03 -18.90
CA LYS A 127 -14.57 -10.29 -20.07
C LYS A 127 -14.90 -8.82 -19.79
N VAL A 128 -15.28 -8.48 -18.56
CA VAL A 128 -15.77 -7.14 -18.14
C VAL A 128 -14.83 -6.00 -18.50
N ILE A 129 -13.53 -6.28 -18.55
CA ILE A 129 -12.44 -5.29 -18.71
C ILE A 129 -12.03 -5.07 -20.17
N GLY A 130 -12.60 -5.79 -21.14
CA GLY A 130 -12.30 -5.63 -22.56
C GLY A 130 -10.95 -6.21 -23.02
N ALA A 131 -10.47 -7.27 -22.35
CA ALA A 131 -9.22 -7.96 -22.71
C ALA A 131 -9.30 -8.59 -24.11
N ASP A 132 -10.45 -9.14 -24.46
CA ASP A 132 -10.78 -9.65 -25.81
C ASP A 132 -10.54 -8.60 -26.91
N ARG A 133 -10.92 -7.35 -26.66
CA ARG A 133 -10.70 -6.22 -27.57
C ARG A 133 -9.25 -5.77 -27.61
N ALA A 134 -8.50 -5.93 -26.52
CA ALA A 134 -7.05 -5.73 -26.52
C ALA A 134 -6.34 -6.77 -27.40
N HIS A 135 -6.69 -8.05 -27.25
CA HIS A 135 -6.16 -9.15 -28.07
C HIS A 135 -6.51 -8.96 -29.56
N ALA A 136 -7.75 -8.59 -29.87
CA ALA A 136 -8.19 -8.29 -31.23
C ALA A 136 -7.48 -7.07 -31.85
N ALA A 137 -6.94 -6.17 -31.03
CA ALA A 137 -6.09 -5.05 -31.45
C ALA A 137 -4.58 -5.39 -31.46
N GLY A 138 -4.22 -6.67 -31.23
CA GLY A 138 -2.84 -7.16 -31.26
C GLY A 138 -2.05 -6.96 -29.97
N ALA A 139 -2.63 -6.37 -28.92
CA ALA A 139 -1.99 -6.29 -27.61
C ALA A 139 -2.18 -7.61 -26.85
N THR A 140 -1.07 -8.24 -26.46
CA THR A 140 -1.01 -9.61 -25.93
C THR A 140 -0.06 -9.78 -24.74
N GLY A 141 0.71 -8.73 -24.39
CA GLY A 141 1.74 -8.72 -23.35
C GLY A 141 3.13 -9.13 -23.87
N LYS A 142 3.28 -9.30 -25.18
CA LYS A 142 4.48 -9.89 -25.80
C LYS A 142 5.74 -9.08 -25.50
N GLY A 143 6.80 -9.80 -25.10
CA GLY A 143 8.08 -9.19 -24.74
C GLY A 143 8.09 -8.46 -23.39
N GLN A 144 7.03 -8.60 -22.60
CA GLN A 144 6.94 -8.19 -21.21
C GLN A 144 6.72 -9.43 -20.33
N ASN A 145 7.12 -9.35 -19.06
CA ASN A 145 7.02 -10.45 -18.11
C ASN A 145 6.18 -10.04 -16.89
N VAL A 146 5.32 -10.94 -16.43
CA VAL A 146 4.62 -10.81 -15.15
C VAL A 146 5.30 -11.69 -14.10
N VAL A 147 5.48 -11.15 -12.89
CA VAL A 147 5.90 -11.94 -11.73
C VAL A 147 4.67 -12.33 -10.92
N ILE A 148 4.56 -13.60 -10.57
CA ILE A 148 3.50 -14.13 -9.70
C ILE A 148 4.15 -14.61 -8.40
N LEU A 149 3.97 -13.84 -7.32
CA LEU A 149 4.35 -14.23 -5.95
C LEU A 149 3.14 -14.90 -5.29
N ASP A 150 3.10 -16.23 -5.34
CA ASP A 150 1.94 -17.00 -4.90
C ASP A 150 2.33 -18.42 -4.42
N THR A 151 1.35 -19.31 -4.36
CA THR A 151 1.45 -20.72 -3.95
C THR A 151 2.12 -21.65 -4.98
N GLY A 152 2.85 -21.10 -5.95
CA GLY A 152 3.46 -21.85 -7.05
C GLY A 152 2.59 -21.97 -8.31
N ILE A 153 3.00 -22.82 -9.24
CA ILE A 153 2.40 -23.00 -10.57
C ILE A 153 2.36 -24.48 -10.98
N ASP A 154 1.27 -24.93 -11.59
CA ASP A 154 1.28 -26.13 -12.45
C ASP A 154 2.13 -25.79 -13.68
N ARG A 155 3.39 -26.23 -13.64
CA ARG A 155 4.42 -25.86 -14.62
C ARG A 155 4.24 -26.51 -16.00
N ASP A 156 3.52 -27.63 -16.06
CA ASP A 156 3.29 -28.39 -17.29
C ASP A 156 1.88 -28.16 -17.87
N HIS A 157 1.04 -27.38 -17.17
CA HIS A 157 -0.27 -26.90 -17.62
C HIS A 157 -0.24 -26.36 -19.08
N PRO A 158 -1.09 -26.85 -20.00
CA PRO A 158 -1.07 -26.45 -21.41
C PRO A 158 -1.36 -24.96 -21.69
N ALA A 159 -1.73 -24.18 -20.68
CA ALA A 159 -1.88 -22.72 -20.81
C ALA A 159 -0.56 -21.93 -20.67
N PHE A 160 0.49 -22.50 -20.06
CA PHE A 160 1.74 -21.81 -19.74
C PHE A 160 2.95 -22.29 -20.56
N THR A 161 2.76 -23.34 -21.37
CA THR A 161 3.78 -24.02 -22.17
C THR A 161 4.68 -23.03 -22.93
N GLY A 162 6.00 -23.13 -22.71
CA GLY A 162 7.01 -22.33 -23.39
C GLY A 162 7.11 -20.86 -22.93
N ARG A 163 6.39 -20.44 -21.88
CA ARG A 163 6.39 -19.04 -21.39
C ARG A 163 6.78 -18.86 -19.93
N ILE A 164 7.02 -19.94 -19.17
CA ILE A 164 7.68 -19.86 -17.86
C ILE A 164 9.17 -19.59 -18.11
N ILE A 165 9.65 -18.40 -17.71
CA ILE A 165 11.02 -17.95 -18.01
C ILE A 165 11.96 -18.07 -16.81
N ALA A 166 11.42 -18.00 -15.59
CA ALA A 166 12.15 -18.18 -14.35
C ALA A 166 11.23 -18.73 -13.27
N GLU A 167 11.79 -19.58 -12.40
CA GLU A 167 11.12 -20.19 -11.26
C GLU A 167 11.97 -20.03 -10.00
N ALA A 168 11.32 -19.82 -8.85
CA ALA A 168 11.95 -19.86 -7.53
C ALA A 168 10.96 -20.29 -6.44
N CYS A 169 11.50 -20.62 -5.27
CA CYS A 169 10.77 -20.88 -4.04
C CYS A 169 11.47 -20.26 -2.84
N PHE A 170 10.68 -19.65 -1.96
CA PHE A 170 11.07 -19.14 -0.65
C PHE A 170 10.03 -19.63 0.35
N SER A 171 10.41 -20.58 1.19
CA SER A 171 9.51 -21.32 2.09
C SER A 171 10.29 -21.77 3.33
N HIS A 172 9.65 -22.42 4.31
CA HIS A 172 10.31 -22.70 5.60
C HIS A 172 9.99 -24.07 6.21
N THR A 173 11.02 -24.77 6.69
CA THR A 173 10.87 -26.02 7.48
C THR A 173 11.18 -25.80 8.97
N LEU A 174 10.15 -25.94 9.82
CA LEU A 174 10.28 -25.89 11.29
C LEU A 174 9.92 -27.27 11.87
N GLU A 175 10.94 -28.11 12.01
CA GLU A 175 10.84 -29.54 12.37
C GLU A 175 10.04 -29.83 13.64
N ARG A 176 10.00 -28.89 14.59
CA ARG A 176 9.31 -29.04 15.89
C ARG A 176 7.84 -28.60 15.88
N GLU A 177 7.36 -27.97 14.80
CA GLU A 177 6.05 -27.30 14.73
C GLU A 177 5.11 -27.91 13.67
N SER A 178 5.54 -28.98 12.99
CA SER A 178 4.84 -29.56 11.83
C SER A 178 4.65 -28.56 10.67
N VAL A 179 5.67 -27.72 10.45
CA VAL A 179 5.75 -26.73 9.38
C VAL A 179 6.78 -27.20 8.36
N ARG A 180 6.40 -27.26 7.08
CA ARG A 180 7.19 -27.87 6.01
C ARG A 180 7.32 -26.93 4.82
N SER A 181 8.54 -26.80 4.30
CA SER A 181 8.80 -26.08 3.06
C SER A 181 7.98 -26.66 1.90
N LEU A 182 7.50 -25.79 1.01
CA LEU A 182 6.90 -26.17 -0.28
C LEU A 182 7.92 -26.19 -1.44
N CYS A 183 9.21 -25.90 -1.18
CA CYS A 183 10.24 -26.02 -2.20
C CYS A 183 10.44 -27.52 -2.54
N PRO A 184 10.40 -27.92 -3.82
CA PRO A 184 10.52 -29.32 -4.24
C PRO A 184 11.76 -30.08 -3.72
N ASP A 185 12.87 -29.39 -3.45
CA ASP A 185 14.08 -29.98 -2.85
C ASP A 185 14.05 -30.08 -1.30
N GLY A 186 12.98 -29.59 -0.66
CA GLY A 186 12.80 -29.56 0.79
C GLY A 186 13.55 -28.43 1.52
N SER A 187 14.32 -27.61 0.80
CA SER A 187 15.08 -26.49 1.38
C SER A 187 14.21 -25.28 1.70
N ASP A 188 14.76 -24.30 2.42
CA ASP A 188 14.10 -23.01 2.65
C ASP A 188 14.23 -22.05 1.43
N ARG A 189 15.01 -22.39 0.39
CA ARG A 189 15.18 -21.58 -0.84
C ARG A 189 15.67 -22.44 -2.02
N GLN A 190 14.84 -22.55 -3.06
CA GLN A 190 15.19 -23.18 -4.33
C GLN A 190 15.06 -22.18 -5.49
N VAL A 191 15.96 -22.21 -6.47
CA VAL A 191 15.94 -21.32 -7.64
C VAL A 191 16.30 -22.09 -8.91
N GLY A 192 15.57 -21.85 -10.00
CA GLY A 192 15.72 -22.54 -11.29
C GLY A 192 14.50 -23.39 -11.65
N PRO A 193 14.48 -24.00 -12.84
CA PRO A 193 13.32 -24.74 -13.36
C PRO A 193 12.78 -25.81 -12.39
N GLY A 194 11.46 -25.88 -12.27
CA GLY A 194 10.74 -26.74 -11.34
C GLY A 194 10.58 -26.18 -9.92
N SER A 195 11.34 -25.15 -9.51
CA SER A 195 11.30 -24.64 -8.11
C SER A 195 9.92 -24.17 -7.66
N ALA A 196 9.07 -23.71 -8.58
CA ALA A 196 7.75 -23.17 -8.25
C ALA A 196 6.62 -24.22 -8.38
N ASN A 197 6.94 -25.51 -8.56
CA ASN A 197 5.96 -26.54 -8.90
C ASN A 197 4.86 -26.73 -7.83
N ALA A 198 3.60 -26.48 -8.21
CA ALA A 198 2.41 -26.66 -7.39
C ALA A 198 1.90 -28.12 -7.30
N GLU A 199 2.53 -29.07 -8.00
CA GLU A 199 2.09 -30.48 -8.08
C GLU A 199 2.89 -31.43 -7.18
N THR A 200 3.74 -30.90 -6.28
CA THR A 200 4.47 -31.73 -5.32
C THR A 200 3.53 -32.44 -4.34
N ALA A 201 3.97 -33.58 -3.79
CA ALA A 201 3.21 -34.29 -2.77
C ALA A 201 2.89 -33.43 -1.52
N LEU A 202 3.71 -32.40 -1.23
CA LEU A 202 3.46 -31.45 -0.13
C LEU A 202 2.35 -30.43 -0.46
N CYS A 203 2.07 -30.16 -1.73
CA CYS A 203 0.90 -29.40 -2.16
C CYS A 203 -0.41 -30.19 -2.07
N LEU A 204 -0.38 -31.52 -1.88
CA LEU A 204 -1.58 -32.37 -1.87
C LEU A 204 -2.07 -32.70 -0.45
N SER A 205 -3.40 -32.70 -0.25
CA SER A 205 -4.05 -33.19 0.97
C SER A 205 -5.49 -33.64 0.69
N GLY A 206 -5.86 -34.85 1.10
CA GLY A 206 -7.25 -35.33 1.03
C GLY A 206 -7.91 -35.26 -0.35
N GLY A 207 -7.14 -35.47 -1.42
CA GLY A 207 -7.60 -35.34 -2.82
C GLY A 207 -7.71 -33.89 -3.33
N LYS A 208 -7.29 -32.89 -2.55
CA LYS A 208 -7.25 -31.47 -2.93
C LYS A 208 -5.80 -31.02 -3.11
N ASN A 209 -5.58 -30.06 -4.01
CA ASN A 209 -4.30 -29.36 -4.14
C ASN A 209 -4.39 -27.99 -3.43
N LEU A 210 -3.60 -27.83 -2.36
CA LEU A 210 -3.50 -26.61 -1.54
C LEU A 210 -2.84 -25.45 -2.30
N CYS A 211 -2.01 -25.77 -3.30
CA CYS A 211 -1.23 -24.85 -4.13
C CYS A 211 -1.95 -24.38 -5.41
N THR A 212 -3.27 -24.57 -5.49
CA THR A 212 -4.07 -24.24 -6.67
C THR A 212 -4.12 -22.74 -6.99
N HIS A 213 -3.98 -21.87 -5.97
CA HIS A 213 -4.23 -20.43 -6.09
C HIS A 213 -3.27 -19.71 -7.06
N GLY A 214 -1.98 -20.09 -7.10
CA GLY A 214 -1.00 -19.45 -7.96
C GLY A 214 -1.15 -19.82 -9.44
N SER A 215 -1.65 -21.03 -9.72
CA SER A 215 -2.04 -21.44 -11.08
C SER A 215 -3.24 -20.63 -11.57
N LEU A 216 -4.25 -20.42 -10.71
CA LEU A 216 -5.43 -19.62 -11.02
C LEU A 216 -5.06 -18.16 -11.34
N VAL A 217 -4.26 -17.54 -10.46
CA VAL A 217 -3.71 -16.19 -10.61
C VAL A 217 -2.92 -16.07 -11.92
N THR A 218 -2.01 -17.01 -12.20
CA THR A 218 -1.19 -17.00 -13.42
C THR A 218 -2.05 -17.14 -14.67
N GLY A 219 -3.07 -18.02 -14.64
CA GLY A 219 -4.04 -18.21 -15.72
C GLY A 219 -4.79 -16.91 -16.09
N ILE A 220 -5.04 -16.04 -15.12
CA ILE A 220 -5.75 -14.77 -15.35
C ILE A 220 -4.81 -13.67 -15.79
N ALA A 221 -3.65 -13.54 -15.17
CA ALA A 221 -2.67 -12.54 -15.57
C ALA A 221 -2.15 -12.82 -16.99
N ALA A 222 -1.79 -14.07 -17.28
CA ALA A 222 -1.06 -14.45 -18.49
C ALA A 222 -1.31 -15.89 -18.97
N GLY A 223 -2.45 -16.53 -18.67
CA GLY A 223 -2.80 -17.83 -19.26
C GLY A 223 -3.07 -17.72 -20.76
N LYS A 224 -2.74 -18.75 -21.55
CA LYS A 224 -3.03 -18.81 -22.99
C LYS A 224 -4.09 -19.86 -23.31
N LYS A 225 -4.96 -19.56 -24.26
CA LYS A 225 -5.98 -20.48 -24.76
C LYS A 225 -5.36 -21.75 -25.34
N ASN A 226 -5.97 -22.88 -25.01
CA ASN A 226 -5.51 -24.21 -25.43
C ASN A 226 -6.71 -25.10 -25.83
N ALA A 227 -6.43 -26.32 -26.30
CA ALA A 227 -7.44 -27.27 -26.75
C ALA A 227 -8.33 -27.83 -25.62
N GLY A 228 -7.91 -27.72 -24.36
CA GLY A 228 -8.67 -28.12 -23.17
C GLY A 228 -9.75 -27.11 -22.73
N GLY A 229 -10.11 -26.15 -23.60
CA GLY A 229 -11.15 -25.17 -23.33
C GLY A 229 -10.74 -24.03 -22.41
N GLN A 230 -9.44 -23.86 -22.11
CA GLN A 230 -8.92 -22.68 -21.44
C GLN A 230 -9.15 -21.44 -22.31
N VAL A 231 -9.65 -20.35 -21.73
CA VAL A 231 -9.68 -19.02 -22.37
C VAL A 231 -8.39 -18.26 -22.11
N ASP A 232 -8.02 -17.35 -23.00
CA ASP A 232 -6.90 -16.44 -22.78
C ASP A 232 -7.12 -15.60 -21.51
N GLY A 233 -6.06 -15.48 -20.71
CA GLY A 233 -5.94 -14.48 -19.66
C GLY A 233 -5.72 -13.09 -20.25
N VAL A 234 -5.41 -12.11 -19.41
CA VAL A 234 -5.28 -10.72 -19.86
C VAL A 234 -4.08 -10.54 -20.80
N ALA A 235 -2.93 -11.14 -20.50
CA ALA A 235 -1.69 -11.01 -21.28
C ALA A 235 -1.15 -12.39 -21.77
N PRO A 236 -1.81 -13.04 -22.75
CA PRO A 236 -1.55 -14.44 -23.11
C PRO A 236 -0.19 -14.72 -23.77
N ASP A 237 0.54 -13.71 -24.24
CA ASP A 237 1.90 -13.83 -24.78
C ASP A 237 2.98 -13.17 -23.89
N ALA A 238 2.62 -12.74 -22.66
CA ALA A 238 3.60 -12.35 -21.66
C ALA A 238 4.44 -13.56 -21.18
N GLY A 239 5.68 -13.28 -20.76
CA GLY A 239 6.49 -14.23 -20.01
C GLY A 239 6.04 -14.33 -18.55
N ILE A 240 6.23 -15.49 -17.94
CA ILE A 240 5.80 -15.82 -16.58
C ILE A 240 7.03 -16.07 -15.71
N ILE A 241 7.18 -15.29 -14.65
CA ILE A 241 8.12 -15.54 -13.56
C ILE A 241 7.29 -16.05 -12.38
N ALA A 242 7.39 -17.35 -12.08
CA ALA A 242 6.60 -17.98 -11.02
C ALA A 242 7.45 -18.14 -9.75
N ILE A 243 6.97 -17.62 -8.62
CA ILE A 243 7.71 -17.70 -7.34
C ILE A 243 6.77 -18.23 -6.26
N GLN A 244 7.11 -19.42 -5.74
CA GLN A 244 6.50 -20.02 -4.57
C GLN A 244 6.92 -19.23 -3.32
N ILE A 245 5.96 -18.65 -2.59
CA ILE A 245 6.20 -17.87 -1.35
C ILE A 245 5.47 -18.45 -0.13
N PHE A 246 4.77 -19.57 -0.30
CA PHE A 246 3.98 -20.21 0.77
C PHE A 246 4.74 -21.39 1.39
N THR A 247 4.33 -21.71 2.62
CA THR A 247 4.85 -22.78 3.48
C THR A 247 3.66 -23.63 3.94
N ARG A 248 3.84 -24.95 4.09
CA ARG A 248 2.77 -25.85 4.57
C ARG A 248 2.76 -25.92 6.08
N PHE A 249 1.56 -25.87 6.65
CA PHE A 249 1.29 -26.04 8.07
C PHE A 249 0.35 -27.22 8.25
N ASP A 250 0.76 -28.23 9.01
CA ASP A 250 -0.05 -29.41 9.30
C ASP A 250 -0.75 -29.35 10.68
N SER A 251 -0.65 -28.23 11.41
CA SER A 251 -1.25 -28.01 12.73
C SER A 251 -2.43 -27.01 12.73
N GLU A 252 -3.47 -27.32 13.50
CA GLU A 252 -4.65 -26.45 13.67
C GLU A 252 -4.36 -25.17 14.46
N GLU A 253 -3.24 -25.12 15.20
CA GLU A 253 -2.74 -23.88 15.83
C GLU A 253 -2.56 -22.75 14.81
N HIS A 254 -2.07 -23.10 13.62
CA HIS A 254 -1.88 -22.16 12.52
C HIS A 254 -3.12 -22.07 11.64
N CYS A 255 -3.65 -23.20 11.18
CA CYS A 255 -4.74 -23.22 10.19
C CYS A 255 -6.13 -22.89 10.77
N GLY A 256 -6.27 -22.96 12.09
CA GLY A 256 -7.54 -23.00 12.80
C GLY A 256 -8.16 -24.42 12.84
N GLU A 257 -9.08 -24.57 13.78
CA GLU A 257 -9.90 -25.78 13.99
C GLU A 257 -10.56 -26.28 12.70
N GLY A 258 -10.40 -27.57 12.40
CA GLY A 258 -10.96 -28.26 11.24
C GLY A 258 -10.34 -27.89 9.89
N LYS A 259 -9.23 -27.14 9.86
CA LYS A 259 -8.66 -26.55 8.62
C LYS A 259 -7.22 -26.97 8.32
N ALA A 260 -6.59 -27.77 9.17
CA ALA A 260 -5.29 -28.35 8.87
C ALA A 260 -5.42 -29.52 7.88
N PRO A 261 -4.46 -29.71 6.96
CA PRO A 261 -3.32 -28.84 6.66
C PRO A 261 -3.70 -27.66 5.76
N CYS A 262 -2.97 -26.56 5.89
CA CYS A 262 -3.12 -25.34 5.09
C CYS A 262 -1.76 -24.84 4.57
N VAL A 263 -1.79 -23.80 3.73
CA VAL A 263 -0.57 -23.14 3.22
C VAL A 263 -0.60 -21.65 3.51
N LEU A 264 0.47 -21.13 4.11
CA LEU A 264 0.62 -19.73 4.53
C LEU A 264 2.02 -19.21 4.16
N SER A 265 2.10 -17.96 3.74
CA SER A 265 3.32 -17.24 3.43
C SER A 265 3.80 -16.47 4.65
N TRP A 266 5.10 -16.44 4.90
CA TRP A 266 5.70 -15.55 5.89
C TRP A 266 6.07 -14.20 5.24
N GLY A 267 6.02 -13.11 6.00
CA GLY A 267 6.52 -11.81 5.55
C GLY A 267 7.98 -11.87 5.09
N SER A 268 8.81 -12.64 5.80
CA SER A 268 10.19 -12.93 5.39
C SER A 268 10.30 -13.67 4.06
N SER A 269 9.39 -14.59 3.73
CA SER A 269 9.36 -15.27 2.43
C SER A 269 9.03 -14.28 1.29
N GLN A 270 8.14 -13.32 1.54
CA GLN A 270 7.77 -12.28 0.57
C GLN A 270 8.90 -11.28 0.31
N ILE A 271 9.65 -10.91 1.35
CA ILE A 271 10.83 -10.05 1.21
C ILE A 271 11.91 -10.74 0.37
N ARG A 272 12.27 -12.00 0.69
CA ARG A 272 13.25 -12.80 -0.11
C ARG A 272 12.83 -12.94 -1.57
N ALA A 273 11.53 -13.03 -1.82
CA ALA A 273 10.98 -13.09 -3.17
C ALA A 273 11.05 -11.75 -3.92
N MET A 274 10.77 -10.62 -3.25
CA MET A 274 10.85 -9.28 -3.86
C MET A 274 12.30 -8.85 -4.12
N ASP A 275 13.24 -9.15 -3.21
CA ASP A 275 14.69 -9.00 -3.42
C ASP A 275 15.16 -9.77 -4.67
N TYR A 276 14.77 -11.04 -4.80
CA TYR A 276 15.05 -11.83 -6.00
C TYR A 276 14.42 -11.24 -7.28
N VAL A 277 13.27 -10.59 -7.18
CA VAL A 277 12.65 -9.87 -8.32
C VAL A 277 13.41 -8.59 -8.67
N ILE A 278 13.95 -7.87 -7.69
CA ILE A 278 14.85 -6.72 -7.89
C ILE A 278 16.13 -7.16 -8.61
N GLU A 279 16.68 -8.34 -8.30
CA GLU A 279 17.79 -8.94 -9.04
C GLU A 279 17.39 -9.34 -10.47
N LEU A 280 16.24 -10.02 -10.66
CA LEU A 280 15.73 -10.39 -11.99
C LEU A 280 15.45 -9.16 -12.88
N ALA A 281 14.97 -8.06 -12.32
CA ALA A 281 14.68 -6.81 -13.04
C ALA A 281 15.91 -6.20 -13.75
N LYS A 282 17.14 -6.56 -13.32
CA LYS A 282 18.39 -6.14 -13.97
C LYS A 282 18.62 -6.81 -15.34
N SER A 283 17.89 -7.89 -15.62
CA SER A 283 18.04 -8.71 -16.83
C SER A 283 16.72 -8.99 -17.57
N HIS A 284 15.57 -8.84 -16.89
CA HIS A 284 14.24 -9.14 -17.41
C HIS A 284 13.35 -7.91 -17.45
N LYS A 285 12.57 -7.74 -18.53
CA LYS A 285 11.54 -6.70 -18.62
C LYS A 285 10.32 -7.09 -17.79
N ILE A 286 10.23 -6.61 -16.55
CA ILE A 286 9.12 -6.90 -15.64
C ILE A 286 8.09 -5.77 -15.74
N ALA A 287 6.84 -6.10 -16.05
CA ALA A 287 5.76 -5.14 -16.19
C ALA A 287 4.96 -4.92 -14.90
N ALA A 288 4.84 -5.95 -14.06
CA ALA A 288 4.19 -5.92 -12.75
C ALA A 288 4.57 -7.15 -11.90
N VAL A 289 4.44 -7.00 -10.58
CA VAL A 289 4.51 -8.09 -9.60
C VAL A 289 3.14 -8.28 -8.99
N ASN A 290 2.57 -9.49 -9.07
CA ASN A 290 1.34 -9.84 -8.39
C ASN A 290 1.65 -10.47 -7.02
N LEU A 291 1.25 -9.81 -5.94
CA LEU A 291 1.33 -10.33 -4.57
C LEU A 291 -0.10 -10.49 -4.02
N SER A 292 -0.69 -11.65 -4.28
CA SER A 292 -2.11 -11.95 -4.00
C SER A 292 -2.35 -12.61 -2.63
N ALA A 293 -1.55 -12.19 -1.64
CA ALA A 293 -1.56 -12.72 -0.28
C ALA A 293 -1.98 -11.61 0.72
N THR A 294 -2.78 -11.95 1.73
CA THR A 294 -3.27 -11.03 2.78
C THR A 294 -3.09 -11.61 4.18
N LEU A 295 -2.77 -10.77 5.17
CA LEU A 295 -2.44 -11.18 6.55
C LEU A 295 -3.48 -12.14 7.17
N TYR A 296 -3.02 -13.14 7.93
CA TYR A 296 -3.81 -14.31 8.32
C TYR A 296 -3.71 -14.68 9.82
N GLY A 297 -4.60 -15.57 10.26
CA GLY A 297 -4.57 -16.25 11.55
C GLY A 297 -5.16 -15.44 12.70
N ALA A 298 -5.30 -14.13 12.49
CA ALA A 298 -5.92 -13.24 13.44
C ALA A 298 -7.41 -13.01 13.10
N SER A 299 -8.26 -13.57 13.96
CA SER A 299 -9.63 -13.09 14.21
C SER A 299 -9.65 -12.24 15.51
N ARG A 300 -8.48 -11.73 15.92
CA ARG A 300 -8.18 -11.29 17.30
C ARG A 300 -7.05 -10.24 17.40
N SER A 301 -6.53 -9.65 16.32
CA SER A 301 -5.51 -8.60 16.40
C SER A 301 -6.07 -7.25 15.93
N PRO A 302 -5.62 -6.10 16.50
CA PRO A 302 -6.01 -4.79 15.98
C PRO A 302 -5.31 -4.41 14.66
N TYR A 303 -4.49 -5.30 14.08
CA TYR A 303 -3.63 -5.05 12.91
C TYR A 303 -4.08 -5.76 11.62
N ASP A 304 -5.21 -6.47 11.66
CA ASP A 304 -5.63 -7.40 10.60
C ASP A 304 -6.09 -6.67 9.32
N GLU A 305 -6.56 -5.43 9.48
CA GLU A 305 -7.24 -4.61 8.48
C GLU A 305 -7.09 -3.14 8.86
N TYR A 306 -6.24 -2.39 8.16
CA TYR A 306 -5.94 -0.99 8.49
C TYR A 306 -7.10 -0.07 8.13
N ASP A 307 -7.36 0.94 8.96
CA ASP A 307 -8.33 2.02 8.69
C ASP A 307 -7.85 2.88 7.52
N GLU A 308 -8.77 3.25 6.62
CA GLU A 308 -8.45 4.00 5.40
C GLU A 308 -7.79 5.38 5.64
N SER A 309 -7.85 5.90 6.87
CA SER A 309 -7.21 7.15 7.26
C SER A 309 -5.72 7.03 7.61
N GLU A 310 -5.18 5.81 7.74
CA GLU A 310 -3.76 5.54 8.01
C GLU A 310 -3.16 4.61 6.93
N SER A 311 -2.03 5.00 6.33
CA SER A 311 -1.25 4.10 5.49
C SER A 311 -0.40 3.17 6.35
N CYS A 312 -0.38 1.88 6.04
CA CYS A 312 0.42 0.94 6.82
C CYS A 312 1.90 0.99 6.43
N GLU A 313 2.75 1.14 7.44
CA GLU A 313 4.20 0.92 7.35
C GLU A 313 4.47 -0.42 8.05
N VAL A 314 4.46 -1.50 7.27
CA VAL A 314 4.76 -2.87 7.71
C VAL A 314 6.17 -3.20 7.21
N GLU A 315 7.16 -2.64 7.87
CA GLU A 315 8.57 -2.93 7.59
C GLU A 315 8.89 -4.42 7.90
N PRO A 316 9.83 -5.05 7.18
CA PRO A 316 10.50 -4.55 5.97
C PRO A 316 9.68 -4.76 4.68
N VAL A 317 8.52 -5.43 4.73
CA VAL A 317 7.69 -5.77 3.54
C VAL A 317 7.33 -4.52 2.74
N SER A 318 7.03 -3.40 3.43
CA SER A 318 6.77 -2.11 2.79
C SER A 318 7.99 -1.50 2.08
N GLU A 319 9.21 -1.79 2.53
CA GLU A 319 10.45 -1.23 1.96
C GLU A 319 10.74 -1.85 0.58
N GLU A 320 10.56 -3.18 0.44
CA GLU A 320 10.67 -3.89 -0.84
C GLU A 320 9.65 -3.42 -1.88
N ILE A 321 8.40 -3.20 -1.46
CA ILE A 321 7.34 -2.64 -2.31
C ILE A 321 7.70 -1.22 -2.78
N ILE A 322 8.32 -0.43 -1.89
CA ILE A 322 8.84 0.91 -2.22
C ILE A 322 10.02 0.83 -3.20
N ASP A 323 10.91 -0.16 -3.09
CA ASP A 323 12.07 -0.30 -3.98
C ASP A 323 11.69 -0.83 -5.37
N LEU A 324 10.76 -1.79 -5.48
CA LEU A 324 10.15 -2.17 -6.75
C LEU A 324 9.42 -0.97 -7.41
N PHE A 325 8.70 -0.16 -6.62
CA PHE A 325 8.08 1.07 -7.10
C PHE A 325 9.12 2.10 -7.62
N LYS A 326 10.27 2.26 -6.94
CA LYS A 326 11.39 3.11 -7.42
C LYS A 326 11.97 2.64 -8.75
N LEU A 327 11.99 1.32 -9.00
CA LEU A 327 12.36 0.73 -10.30
C LEU A 327 11.26 0.90 -11.37
N GLY A 328 10.12 1.50 -11.03
CA GLY A 328 8.98 1.68 -11.92
C GLY A 328 8.15 0.40 -12.11
N ILE A 329 8.35 -0.61 -11.27
CA ILE A 329 7.64 -1.90 -11.31
C ILE A 329 6.50 -1.86 -10.26
N PRO A 330 5.23 -1.88 -10.68
CA PRO A 330 4.10 -1.86 -9.75
C PRO A 330 3.92 -3.22 -9.06
N VAL A 331 3.81 -3.21 -7.72
CA VAL A 331 3.39 -4.38 -6.94
C VAL A 331 1.87 -4.34 -6.75
N VAL A 332 1.17 -5.23 -7.43
CA VAL A 332 -0.29 -5.33 -7.45
C VAL A 332 -0.76 -6.27 -6.34
N THR A 333 -1.69 -5.80 -5.52
CA THR A 333 -2.05 -6.44 -4.24
C THR A 333 -3.55 -6.59 -4.05
N ALA A 334 -3.92 -7.63 -3.33
CA ALA A 334 -5.29 -7.94 -2.95
C ALA A 334 -5.77 -7.04 -1.80
N ALA A 335 -6.81 -6.23 -2.00
CA ALA A 335 -7.41 -5.37 -0.96
C ALA A 335 -7.96 -6.13 0.27
N GLY A 336 -8.22 -7.43 0.14
CA GLY A 336 -8.72 -8.31 1.19
C GLY A 336 -10.21 -8.67 1.04
N ASN A 337 -10.57 -9.85 1.55
CA ASN A 337 -11.86 -10.49 1.30
C ASN A 337 -12.81 -10.50 2.53
N SER A 338 -12.75 -9.47 3.38
CA SER A 338 -13.53 -9.38 4.64
C SER A 338 -14.80 -8.52 4.56
N GLY A 339 -15.13 -7.98 3.37
CA GLY A 339 -16.33 -7.19 3.08
C GLY A 339 -16.38 -5.79 3.69
N LYS A 340 -15.26 -5.30 4.24
CA LYS A 340 -15.22 -4.12 5.13
C LYS A 340 -15.28 -2.80 4.36
N GLU A 341 -15.90 -1.80 4.99
CA GLU A 341 -15.85 -0.40 4.57
C GLU A 341 -14.76 0.37 5.32
N GLY A 342 -14.09 1.27 4.61
CA GLY A 342 -12.96 2.09 5.07
C GLY A 342 -11.82 1.28 5.66
N LYS A 343 -11.57 0.08 5.10
CA LYS A 343 -10.58 -0.88 5.59
C LYS A 343 -9.93 -1.62 4.44
N ILE A 344 -8.64 -1.92 4.59
CA ILE A 344 -7.88 -2.68 3.58
C ILE A 344 -6.81 -3.57 4.24
N ALA A 345 -6.46 -4.68 3.59
CA ALA A 345 -5.52 -5.65 4.13
C ALA A 345 -4.05 -5.23 3.93
N VAL A 346 -3.14 -5.81 4.73
CA VAL A 346 -1.70 -5.81 4.43
C VAL A 346 -1.44 -6.82 3.30
N PRO A 347 -0.63 -6.50 2.27
CA PRO A 347 0.14 -5.26 2.06
C PRO A 347 -0.55 -4.18 1.20
N ALA A 348 -1.82 -4.33 0.85
CA ALA A 348 -2.56 -3.35 0.03
C ALA A 348 -2.77 -1.97 0.71
N CYS A 349 -2.55 -1.84 2.01
CA CYS A 349 -2.49 -0.55 2.71
C CYS A 349 -1.17 0.24 2.51
N VAL A 350 -0.15 -0.35 1.87
CA VAL A 350 1.14 0.30 1.57
C VAL A 350 0.96 1.24 0.38
N ARG A 351 1.26 2.54 0.56
CA ARG A 351 0.95 3.60 -0.41
C ARG A 351 1.60 3.43 -1.81
N SER A 352 2.66 2.63 -1.91
CA SER A 352 3.40 2.34 -3.15
C SER A 352 2.96 1.05 -3.85
N ALA A 353 2.10 0.24 -3.22
CA ALA A 353 1.43 -0.87 -3.88
C ALA A 353 0.30 -0.36 -4.79
N VAL A 354 -0.23 -1.25 -5.64
CA VAL A 354 -1.47 -1.04 -6.39
C VAL A 354 -2.56 -1.90 -5.75
N ALA A 355 -3.44 -1.28 -4.99
CA ALA A 355 -4.47 -1.95 -4.20
C ALA A 355 -5.74 -2.21 -5.03
N VAL A 356 -6.11 -3.48 -5.23
CA VAL A 356 -7.18 -3.88 -6.15
C VAL A 356 -8.37 -4.53 -5.43
N GLY A 357 -9.56 -3.99 -5.68
CA GLY A 357 -10.85 -4.49 -5.18
C GLY A 357 -11.57 -5.37 -6.21
N ALA A 358 -12.56 -6.14 -5.74
CA ALA A 358 -13.33 -7.07 -6.58
C ALA A 358 -14.72 -6.52 -6.99
N THR A 359 -15.10 -6.70 -8.27
CA THR A 359 -16.48 -6.50 -8.79
C THR A 359 -17.03 -7.76 -9.46
N ASP A 360 -18.34 -7.83 -9.70
CA ASP A 360 -18.96 -8.87 -10.54
C ASP A 360 -19.05 -8.46 -12.03
N ASP A 361 -19.64 -9.33 -12.86
CA ASP A 361 -19.92 -9.05 -14.29
C ASP A 361 -20.96 -7.93 -14.52
N SER A 362 -21.70 -7.51 -13.49
CA SER A 362 -22.63 -6.38 -13.51
C SER A 362 -21.98 -5.06 -13.05
N ASP A 363 -20.66 -5.05 -12.82
CA ASP A 363 -19.90 -3.96 -12.21
C ASP A 363 -20.32 -3.60 -10.77
N ALA A 364 -21.03 -4.49 -10.07
CA ALA A 364 -21.31 -4.32 -8.65
C ALA A 364 -20.09 -4.72 -7.81
N VAL A 365 -19.82 -3.99 -6.72
CA VAL A 365 -18.73 -4.33 -5.79
C VAL A 365 -19.05 -5.64 -5.08
N ALA A 366 -18.11 -6.59 -5.12
CA ALA A 366 -18.27 -7.90 -4.49
C ALA A 366 -18.53 -7.76 -3.00
N SER A 367 -19.49 -8.53 -2.46
CA SER A 367 -19.90 -8.43 -1.04
C SER A 367 -18.77 -8.68 -0.05
N PHE A 368 -17.78 -9.48 -0.45
CA PHE A 368 -16.57 -9.75 0.32
C PHE A 368 -15.44 -8.73 0.07
N SER A 369 -15.52 -7.84 -0.92
CA SER A 369 -14.42 -6.90 -1.18
C SER A 369 -14.31 -5.88 -0.05
N ASN A 370 -13.13 -5.86 0.58
CA ASN A 370 -12.66 -4.68 1.30
C ASN A 370 -12.60 -3.48 0.34
N ARG A 371 -12.87 -2.28 0.87
CA ARG A 371 -12.98 -1.03 0.11
C ARG A 371 -12.75 0.18 1.01
N GLY A 372 -12.24 1.27 0.43
CA GLY A 372 -11.91 2.52 1.14
C GLY A 372 -11.12 3.50 0.27
N ILE A 373 -10.66 4.63 0.81
CA ILE A 373 -9.88 5.64 0.05
C ILE A 373 -8.48 5.16 -0.36
N LEU A 374 -8.03 4.01 0.17
CA LEU A 374 -6.78 3.35 -0.19
C LEU A 374 -6.93 2.42 -1.41
N LEU A 375 -8.13 2.27 -1.96
CA LEU A 375 -8.40 1.41 -3.10
C LEU A 375 -8.11 2.14 -4.42
N ASP A 376 -7.13 1.64 -5.19
CA ASP A 376 -6.68 2.30 -6.41
C ASP A 376 -7.55 1.97 -7.62
N LEU A 377 -7.96 0.72 -7.72
CA LEU A 377 -8.65 0.13 -8.86
C LEU A 377 -9.66 -0.93 -8.39
N PHE A 378 -10.71 -1.10 -9.17
CA PHE A 378 -11.49 -2.34 -9.20
C PHE A 378 -11.10 -3.21 -10.40
N ALA A 379 -11.24 -4.52 -10.25
CA ALA A 379 -11.27 -5.48 -11.34
C ALA A 379 -12.18 -6.67 -10.96
N PRO A 380 -12.55 -7.54 -11.91
CA PRO A 380 -13.52 -8.61 -11.64
C PRO A 380 -13.11 -9.65 -10.58
N GLY A 381 -14.13 -10.26 -9.94
CA GLY A 381 -14.05 -11.03 -8.70
C GLY A 381 -15.35 -11.68 -8.14
N VAL A 382 -16.41 -12.05 -8.89
CA VAL A 382 -17.58 -12.94 -8.47
C VAL A 382 -18.14 -14.03 -9.51
N GLY A 383 -17.39 -15.11 -9.88
CA GLY A 383 -17.51 -16.07 -11.05
C GLY A 383 -16.48 -16.13 -12.26
N ILE A 384 -15.27 -16.76 -12.23
CA ILE A 384 -14.41 -17.06 -13.46
C ILE A 384 -14.38 -18.57 -13.69
N THR A 385 -13.70 -18.97 -14.76
CA THR A 385 -12.90 -20.18 -14.80
C THR A 385 -11.44 -19.83 -15.17
N SER A 386 -10.44 -20.40 -14.50
CA SER A 386 -9.00 -20.22 -14.79
C SER A 386 -8.21 -21.53 -14.57
N SER A 387 -6.96 -21.55 -15.03
CA SER A 387 -6.03 -22.69 -14.97
C SER A 387 -5.82 -23.22 -13.54
N ALA A 388 -5.78 -24.54 -13.38
CA ALA A 388 -5.61 -25.22 -12.10
C ALA A 388 -4.78 -26.51 -12.26
N PRO A 389 -4.13 -27.02 -11.20
CA PRO A 389 -3.27 -28.20 -11.27
C PRO A 389 -3.89 -29.44 -11.93
N GLY A 390 -3.04 -30.30 -12.49
CA GLY A 390 -3.41 -31.44 -13.30
C GLY A 390 -3.82 -31.08 -14.73
N GLY A 391 -3.42 -29.91 -15.26
CA GLY A 391 -3.87 -29.45 -16.57
C GLY A 391 -5.35 -29.05 -16.63
N THR A 392 -5.96 -28.70 -15.48
CA THR A 392 -7.41 -28.53 -15.33
C THR A 392 -7.84 -27.06 -15.25
N GLN A 393 -9.14 -26.81 -15.08
CA GLN A 393 -9.64 -25.48 -14.79
C GLN A 393 -10.52 -25.48 -13.53
N ALA A 394 -10.42 -24.43 -12.72
CA ALA A 394 -11.25 -24.22 -11.53
C ALA A 394 -11.80 -22.77 -11.47
N THR A 395 -12.86 -22.58 -10.69
CA THR A 395 -13.67 -21.35 -10.67
C THR A 395 -13.38 -20.52 -9.42
N ALA A 396 -12.77 -19.32 -9.59
CA ALA A 396 -12.05 -18.63 -8.51
C ALA A 396 -11.98 -17.07 -8.59
N SER A 397 -11.66 -16.32 -7.49
CA SER A 397 -11.75 -14.84 -7.23
C SER A 397 -10.47 -14.47 -6.50
N GLY A 398 -10.23 -13.18 -6.38
CA GLY A 398 -10.35 -12.54 -5.08
C GLY A 398 -10.44 -11.06 -5.31
N THR A 399 -10.14 -10.31 -4.27
CA THR A 399 -9.26 -9.17 -4.50
C THR A 399 -7.89 -9.64 -5.06
N SER A 400 -7.48 -10.91 -4.83
CA SER A 400 -6.36 -11.60 -5.51
C SER A 400 -6.53 -11.73 -7.02
N LEU A 401 -7.62 -12.30 -7.51
CA LEU A 401 -7.80 -12.46 -8.97
C LEU A 401 -8.23 -11.16 -9.66
N ALA A 402 -8.77 -10.19 -8.92
CA ALA A 402 -8.84 -8.81 -9.37
C ALA A 402 -7.42 -8.22 -9.57
N ALA A 403 -6.49 -8.45 -8.62
CA ALA A 403 -5.08 -8.08 -8.77
C ALA A 403 -4.39 -8.81 -9.96
N ALA A 404 -4.74 -10.07 -10.23
CA ALA A 404 -4.23 -10.81 -11.39
C ALA A 404 -4.64 -10.14 -12.72
N HIS A 405 -5.89 -9.66 -12.84
CA HIS A 405 -6.33 -8.87 -14.01
C HIS A 405 -5.50 -7.59 -14.19
N VAL A 406 -5.28 -6.84 -13.12
CA VAL A 406 -4.50 -5.60 -13.14
C VAL A 406 -3.02 -5.86 -13.46
N THR A 407 -2.46 -6.99 -13.01
CA THR A 407 -1.10 -7.43 -13.35
C THR A 407 -0.96 -7.69 -14.85
N GLY A 408 -1.89 -8.43 -15.46
CA GLY A 408 -1.90 -8.60 -16.91
C GLY A 408 -2.19 -7.29 -17.67
N ALA A 409 -3.00 -6.39 -17.10
CA ALA A 409 -3.26 -5.07 -17.68
C ALA A 409 -1.99 -4.23 -17.79
N PHE A 410 -1.11 -4.27 -16.78
CA PHE A 410 0.22 -3.66 -16.87
C PHE A 410 1.07 -4.26 -17.99
N ALA A 411 1.07 -5.59 -18.19
CA ALA A 411 1.80 -6.23 -19.28
C ALA A 411 1.31 -5.78 -20.67
N LEU A 412 -0.01 -5.71 -20.91
CA LEU A 412 -0.59 -5.17 -22.14
C LEU A 412 -0.19 -3.70 -22.39
N LEU A 413 -0.25 -2.87 -21.35
CA LEU A 413 0.09 -1.46 -21.46
C LEU A 413 1.60 -1.23 -21.64
N LYS A 414 2.44 -2.04 -21.02
CA LYS A 414 3.91 -2.00 -21.13
C LYS A 414 4.40 -2.59 -22.45
N GLU A 415 3.67 -3.50 -23.10
CA GLU A 415 3.90 -3.83 -24.52
C GLU A 415 3.63 -2.60 -25.39
N ARG A 416 2.49 -1.92 -25.19
CA ARG A 416 2.07 -0.81 -26.05
C ARG A 416 2.88 0.48 -25.83
N VAL A 417 3.40 0.70 -24.63
CA VAL A 417 4.21 1.86 -24.21
C VAL A 417 5.39 1.39 -23.32
N PRO A 418 6.47 0.82 -23.89
CA PRO A 418 7.55 0.21 -23.11
C PRO A 418 8.28 1.13 -22.13
N GLU A 419 8.39 2.42 -22.45
CA GLU A 419 9.11 3.39 -21.62
C GLU A 419 8.30 3.88 -20.41
N ALA A 420 6.97 3.71 -20.41
CA ALA A 420 6.12 4.21 -19.33
C ALA A 420 6.33 3.43 -18.03
N ASN A 421 6.46 4.13 -16.91
CA ASN A 421 6.64 3.52 -15.59
C ASN A 421 5.29 3.08 -14.97
N GLY A 422 5.36 2.22 -13.94
CA GLY A 422 4.18 1.69 -13.26
C GLY A 422 3.20 2.74 -12.73
N ALA A 423 3.67 3.91 -12.29
CA ALA A 423 2.81 4.99 -11.81
C ALA A 423 2.08 5.71 -12.96
N GLU A 424 2.72 5.89 -14.11
CA GLU A 424 2.09 6.43 -15.32
C GLU A 424 1.03 5.47 -15.88
N LEU A 425 1.34 4.17 -15.91
CA LEU A 425 0.40 3.13 -16.34
C LEU A 425 -0.77 2.97 -15.33
N LEU A 426 -0.51 3.09 -14.04
CA LEU A 426 -1.54 3.13 -13.00
C LEU A 426 -2.45 4.35 -13.17
N LYS A 427 -1.88 5.53 -13.44
CA LYS A 427 -2.69 6.72 -13.72
C LYS A 427 -3.57 6.49 -14.96
N ARG A 428 -3.00 5.95 -16.05
CA ARG A 428 -3.76 5.58 -17.26
C ARG A 428 -4.92 4.62 -16.95
N LEU A 429 -4.71 3.60 -16.12
CA LEU A 429 -5.77 2.67 -15.70
C LEU A 429 -6.87 3.37 -14.88
N ARG A 430 -6.51 4.28 -13.96
CA ARG A 430 -7.49 5.08 -13.19
C ARG A 430 -8.28 6.04 -14.10
N ASP A 431 -7.59 6.79 -14.96
CA ASP A 431 -8.16 7.81 -15.85
C ASP A 431 -9.14 7.24 -16.89
N THR A 432 -8.92 5.99 -17.31
CA THR A 432 -9.66 5.36 -18.40
C THR A 432 -10.68 4.33 -17.94
N GLY A 433 -10.60 3.82 -16.70
CA GLY A 433 -11.56 2.86 -16.16
C GLY A 433 -13.00 3.39 -16.03
N LYS A 434 -13.95 2.47 -15.84
CA LYS A 434 -15.36 2.77 -15.57
C LYS A 434 -15.52 3.17 -14.09
N PRO A 435 -16.05 4.36 -13.74
CA PRO A 435 -16.24 4.75 -12.35
C PRO A 435 -17.29 3.86 -11.67
N ILE A 436 -16.91 3.20 -10.57
CA ILE A 436 -17.81 2.40 -9.73
C ILE A 436 -18.07 3.17 -8.43
N SER A 437 -19.31 3.59 -8.20
CA SER A 437 -19.72 4.29 -6.98
C SER A 437 -20.21 3.30 -5.92
N TYR A 438 -19.72 3.40 -4.69
CA TYR A 438 -20.01 2.45 -3.61
C TYR A 438 -20.11 3.13 -2.24
N ARG A 439 -20.76 2.44 -1.28
CA ARG A 439 -20.87 2.91 0.10
C ARG A 439 -19.61 2.60 0.90
N ASN A 440 -19.16 3.59 1.68
CA ASN A 440 -17.98 3.50 2.53
C ASN A 440 -18.12 4.39 3.78
N ILE A 441 -18.30 3.78 4.95
CA ILE A 441 -18.46 4.44 6.26
C ILE A 441 -19.49 5.59 6.18
N GLY A 442 -20.69 5.26 5.68
CA GLY A 442 -21.80 6.19 5.55
C GLY A 442 -21.68 7.25 4.43
N LYS A 443 -20.56 7.30 3.71
CA LYS A 443 -20.35 8.15 2.53
C LYS A 443 -20.51 7.34 1.23
N THR A 444 -20.57 8.02 0.09
CA THR A 444 -20.34 7.43 -1.23
C THR A 444 -18.92 7.75 -1.67
N LEU A 445 -18.15 6.73 -2.05
CA LEU A 445 -16.87 6.87 -2.75
C LEU A 445 -17.03 6.45 -4.22
N THR A 446 -16.00 6.66 -5.02
CA THR A 446 -15.97 6.19 -6.42
C THR A 446 -14.53 5.80 -6.77
N THR A 447 -14.35 4.56 -7.21
CA THR A 447 -13.05 4.01 -7.65
C THR A 447 -13.24 3.41 -9.06
N PRO A 448 -12.30 3.63 -10.00
CA PRO A 448 -12.45 3.12 -11.36
C PRO A 448 -12.18 1.61 -11.46
N ARG A 449 -13.07 0.88 -12.14
CA ARG A 449 -12.83 -0.49 -12.60
C ARG A 449 -12.12 -0.46 -13.94
N ILE A 450 -11.02 -1.19 -14.10
CA ILE A 450 -10.16 -1.08 -15.30
C ILE A 450 -10.90 -1.33 -16.62
N ASP A 451 -10.59 -0.56 -17.66
CA ASP A 451 -11.09 -0.76 -19.03
C ASP A 451 -9.90 -0.75 -19.98
N LEU A 452 -9.49 -1.92 -20.45
CA LEU A 452 -8.31 -2.11 -21.28
C LEU A 452 -8.46 -1.48 -22.66
N ALA A 453 -9.67 -1.50 -23.22
CA ALA A 453 -9.92 -0.91 -24.52
C ALA A 453 -9.78 0.61 -24.47
N ARG A 454 -10.32 1.27 -23.43
CA ARG A 454 -10.10 2.70 -23.18
C ARG A 454 -8.64 3.00 -22.81
N ALA A 455 -8.01 2.16 -21.99
CA ALA A 455 -6.61 2.33 -21.59
C ALA A 455 -5.63 2.24 -22.77
N LEU A 456 -5.88 1.34 -23.74
CA LEU A 456 -5.09 1.20 -24.97
C LEU A 456 -5.48 2.20 -26.07
N GLY A 457 -6.53 3.01 -25.86
CA GLY A 457 -7.01 4.01 -26.83
C GLY A 457 -7.74 3.42 -28.03
N LEU A 458 -8.32 2.22 -27.88
CA LEU A 458 -9.07 1.55 -28.93
C LEU A 458 -10.42 2.27 -29.21
N PRO A 459 -10.91 2.27 -30.46
CA PRO A 459 -12.23 2.80 -30.77
C PRO A 459 -13.32 2.17 -29.89
N ALA A 460 -14.30 2.97 -29.49
CA ALA A 460 -15.49 2.48 -28.81
C ALA A 460 -16.12 1.35 -29.61
N ALA A 461 -16.57 0.28 -28.95
CA ALA A 461 -17.18 -0.84 -29.65
C ALA A 461 -18.40 -0.35 -30.43
N THR A 462 -18.39 -0.52 -31.75
CA THR A 462 -19.59 -0.35 -32.57
C THR A 462 -20.66 -1.27 -31.99
N PRO A 463 -21.86 -0.78 -31.64
CA PRO A 463 -22.90 -1.65 -31.13
C PRO A 463 -23.22 -2.69 -32.21
N SER A 464 -22.92 -3.95 -31.93
CA SER A 464 -23.38 -5.04 -32.78
C SER A 464 -24.91 -4.97 -32.81
N PRO A 465 -25.55 -5.06 -33.99
CA PRO A 465 -27.00 -4.98 -34.07
C PRO A 465 -27.59 -6.11 -33.22
N VAL A 466 -28.27 -5.73 -32.14
CA VAL A 466 -29.00 -6.68 -31.30
C VAL A 466 -30.01 -7.37 -32.22
N PRO A 467 -29.98 -8.71 -32.37
CA PRO A 467 -30.95 -9.40 -33.21
C PRO A 467 -32.34 -9.09 -32.66
N SER A 468 -33.17 -8.44 -33.47
CA SER A 468 -34.48 -7.96 -33.02
C SER A 468 -35.29 -9.15 -32.45
N PRO A 469 -35.83 -9.04 -31.23
CA PRO A 469 -36.62 -10.12 -30.66
C PRO A 469 -37.83 -10.37 -31.57
N THR A 470 -37.98 -11.60 -32.04
CA THR A 470 -39.11 -12.00 -32.87
C THR A 470 -40.40 -11.79 -32.07
N VAL A 471 -41.20 -10.80 -32.48
CA VAL A 471 -42.38 -10.37 -31.71
C VAL A 471 -43.47 -11.43 -31.80
N THR A 472 -43.66 -12.18 -30.71
CA THR A 472 -44.92 -12.88 -30.48
C THR A 472 -45.98 -11.82 -30.16
N PRO A 473 -47.07 -11.69 -30.93
CA PRO A 473 -48.03 -10.61 -30.74
C PRO A 473 -48.87 -10.81 -29.48
N SER A 474 -49.03 -9.73 -28.70
CA SER A 474 -50.05 -9.62 -27.65
C SER A 474 -50.55 -8.18 -27.55
N ALA A 475 -51.66 -7.98 -26.85
CA ALA A 475 -52.65 -6.95 -27.20
C ALA A 475 -52.28 -5.49 -26.87
N THR A 476 -52.80 -4.58 -27.72
CA THR A 476 -52.66 -3.12 -27.67
C THR A 476 -53.40 -2.48 -26.49
N SER A 477 -52.81 -1.44 -25.89
CA SER A 477 -53.55 -0.36 -25.23
C SER A 477 -52.91 1.01 -25.53
N THR A 478 -53.70 2.08 -25.38
CA THR A 478 -53.47 3.38 -26.06
C THR A 478 -52.53 4.32 -25.29
N ALA A 479 -51.79 5.18 -26.01
CA ALA A 479 -50.85 6.17 -25.46
C ALA A 479 -51.45 7.59 -25.29
N THR A 480 -50.64 8.54 -24.77
CA THR A 480 -50.72 10.04 -24.82
C THR A 480 -50.65 10.70 -23.42
N PRO A 481 -49.87 11.80 -23.18
CA PRO A 481 -48.60 12.25 -23.77
C PRO A 481 -47.52 12.53 -22.69
N ALA A 482 -46.39 13.17 -23.06
CA ALA A 482 -45.35 13.63 -22.12
C ALA A 482 -44.92 15.10 -22.38
N PRO A 483 -44.41 15.84 -21.36
CA PRO A 483 -43.72 17.12 -21.55
C PRO A 483 -42.22 17.08 -21.13
N THR A 484 -41.37 16.76 -22.10
CA THR A 484 -40.32 17.67 -22.64
C THR A 484 -39.34 18.43 -21.71
N HIS A 485 -38.05 18.04 -21.80
CA HIS A 485 -36.80 18.81 -21.55
C HIS A 485 -36.48 19.25 -20.09
N THR A 486 -35.22 19.45 -19.67
CA THR A 486 -34.00 19.88 -20.42
C THR A 486 -32.71 19.17 -19.93
N GLN A 487 -31.68 19.10 -20.79
CA GLN A 487 -30.33 18.56 -20.47
C GLN A 487 -29.45 19.57 -19.71
N PRO A 488 -28.52 19.12 -18.84
CA PRO A 488 -27.37 19.91 -18.39
C PRO A 488 -26.26 19.92 -19.46
N GLY A 489 -25.47 21.00 -19.53
CA GLY A 489 -24.44 21.19 -20.57
C GLY A 489 -22.98 21.14 -20.06
N ASP A 490 -22.10 20.73 -20.96
CA ASP A 490 -20.67 21.06 -21.18
C ASP A 490 -19.69 21.38 -20.02
N GLY A 491 -18.51 20.74 -20.10
CA GLY A 491 -17.28 21.06 -19.36
C GLY A 491 -16.52 19.79 -18.98
N THR A 492 -15.43 19.37 -19.65
CA THR A 492 -14.06 19.92 -19.61
C THR A 492 -13.54 20.22 -18.18
N GLY A 493 -12.37 19.76 -17.73
CA GLY A 493 -11.41 18.82 -18.33
C GLY A 493 -10.03 18.92 -17.66
N LEU A 494 -9.31 17.78 -17.58
CA LEU A 494 -7.90 17.61 -17.16
C LEU A 494 -7.53 17.76 -15.65
N ASP A 495 -6.79 16.74 -15.22
CA ASP A 495 -6.09 16.45 -13.94
C ASP A 495 -4.68 17.13 -13.91
N PRO A 496 -3.77 16.99 -12.89
CA PRO A 496 -3.76 16.05 -11.73
C PRO A 496 -3.26 16.56 -10.33
N LEU A 497 -3.63 15.81 -9.27
CA LEU A 497 -2.87 15.37 -8.04
C LEU A 497 -1.90 16.30 -7.26
N PRO A 498 -1.71 16.18 -5.90
CA PRO A 498 -2.11 15.05 -5.04
C PRO A 498 -2.78 15.36 -3.65
N VAL A 499 -3.57 14.37 -3.19
CA VAL A 499 -3.79 13.80 -1.82
C VAL A 499 -3.34 14.59 -0.57
N PRO A 500 -4.13 14.63 0.55
CA PRO A 500 -5.53 14.28 0.81
C PRO A 500 -6.39 15.50 1.24
N ASP A 501 -7.67 15.24 1.56
CA ASP A 501 -8.34 15.97 2.65
C ASP A 501 -9.37 15.03 3.35
N VAL A 502 -9.58 15.04 4.68
CA VAL A 502 -9.19 16.06 5.66
C VAL A 502 -8.50 15.46 6.89
N CYS A 503 -7.19 15.63 6.99
CA CYS A 503 -6.55 15.74 8.31
C CYS A 503 -6.93 17.13 8.85
N LYS A 504 -7.62 17.19 10.00
CA LYS A 504 -8.47 18.36 10.36
C LYS A 504 -7.71 19.69 10.32
N ARG A 505 -8.25 20.66 9.56
CA ARG A 505 -7.80 22.06 9.54
C ARG A 505 -7.57 22.59 10.96
N GLY A 506 -6.46 23.31 11.15
CA GLY A 506 -6.03 23.80 12.45
C GLY A 506 -7.00 24.78 13.14
N LYS A 507 -6.63 25.15 14.37
CA LYS A 507 -7.33 26.12 15.22
C LYS A 507 -6.49 27.38 15.50
N GLY A 508 -5.52 27.69 14.63
CA GLY A 508 -4.63 28.84 14.77
C GLY A 508 -5.37 30.15 14.59
N GLY A 509 -5.47 30.96 15.64
CA GLY A 509 -6.23 32.22 15.62
C GLY A 509 -5.49 33.44 15.07
N LYS A 510 -4.28 33.30 14.49
CA LYS A 510 -3.45 34.43 14.02
C LYS A 510 -2.65 34.04 12.78
N ALA A 511 -2.56 34.95 11.81
CA ALA A 511 -1.75 34.75 10.60
C ALA A 511 -0.26 34.70 10.93
N LEU A 512 0.43 33.69 10.41
CA LEU A 512 1.88 33.57 10.49
C LEU A 512 2.48 34.09 9.17
N THR A 513 3.56 34.88 9.27
CA THR A 513 4.27 35.38 8.08
C THR A 513 5.06 34.24 7.41
N ALA A 514 5.48 34.42 6.15
CA ALA A 514 6.42 33.48 5.52
C ALA A 514 7.71 33.28 6.35
N ALA A 515 8.20 34.36 6.98
CA ALA A 515 9.34 34.36 7.92
C ALA A 515 8.95 33.93 9.36
N ARG A 516 7.85 33.19 9.50
CA ARG A 516 7.52 32.39 10.68
C ARG A 516 7.18 30.97 10.26
N TRP A 517 6.52 30.77 9.12
CA TRP A 517 6.37 29.45 8.53
C TRP A 517 7.72 28.82 8.20
N ASP A 518 8.74 29.55 7.71
CA ASP A 518 10.08 29.00 7.53
C ASP A 518 10.76 28.55 8.84
N VAL A 519 10.38 29.14 9.98
CA VAL A 519 10.77 28.73 11.33
C VAL A 519 9.96 27.54 11.84
N GLU A 520 8.70 27.37 11.45
CA GLU A 520 7.94 26.14 11.76
C GLU A 520 8.39 24.95 10.90
N PHE A 521 8.78 25.18 9.65
CA PHE A 521 9.21 24.14 8.70
C PHE A 521 10.73 23.87 8.72
N HIS A 522 11.47 24.37 9.71
CA HIS A 522 12.91 24.14 9.83
C HIS A 522 13.19 22.77 10.47
N GLU A 523 14.21 22.07 10.01
CA GLU A 523 14.62 20.70 10.45
C GLU A 523 15.07 20.61 11.94
N SER A 524 14.92 21.69 12.72
CA SER A 524 15.36 21.81 14.11
C SER A 524 14.68 22.95 14.89
N ALA A 525 13.63 23.58 14.34
CA ALA A 525 12.92 24.67 15.00
C ALA A 525 11.43 24.62 14.63
N GLY A 526 10.59 25.09 15.55
CA GLY A 526 9.14 25.11 15.38
C GLY A 526 8.40 25.07 16.72
N LYS A 527 7.09 25.19 16.66
CA LYS A 527 6.14 24.90 17.76
C LYS A 527 5.03 23.93 17.34
N LEU A 528 4.78 23.81 16.03
CA LEU A 528 3.91 22.79 15.45
C LEU A 528 4.67 21.48 15.26
N SER A 529 3.98 20.34 15.38
CA SER A 529 4.60 19.04 15.13
C SER A 529 4.83 18.80 13.64
N ASP A 530 5.87 18.03 13.34
CA ASP A 530 6.18 17.46 12.03
C ASP A 530 4.95 16.86 11.32
N SER A 531 4.11 16.15 12.07
CA SER A 531 2.83 15.58 11.59
C SER A 531 1.78 16.64 11.26
N THR A 532 1.65 17.70 12.08
CA THR A 532 0.77 18.84 11.81
C THR A 532 1.23 19.60 10.56
N LEU A 533 2.54 19.75 10.38
CA LEU A 533 3.15 20.46 9.26
C LEU A 533 3.03 19.67 7.95
N ARG A 534 3.23 18.35 7.98
CA ARG A 534 2.91 17.46 6.86
C ARG A 534 1.42 17.55 6.49
N CYS A 535 0.52 17.49 7.48
CA CYS A 535 -0.92 17.69 7.26
C CYS A 535 -1.26 19.05 6.62
N TYR A 536 -0.58 20.14 7.02
CA TYR A 536 -0.84 21.44 6.40
C TYR A 536 -0.32 21.53 4.95
N LEU A 537 0.84 20.93 4.62
CA LEU A 537 1.30 20.82 3.23
C LEU A 537 0.35 19.98 2.38
N SER A 538 -0.17 18.89 2.94
CA SER A 538 -1.26 18.10 2.39
C SER A 538 -2.48 18.96 2.00
N ILE A 539 -3.00 19.79 2.92
CA ILE A 539 -4.08 20.75 2.60
C ILE A 539 -3.67 21.74 1.48
N VAL A 540 -2.43 22.22 1.48
CA VAL A 540 -1.91 23.13 0.43
C VAL A 540 -1.84 22.45 -0.94
N GLN A 541 -1.43 21.17 -0.99
CA GLN A 541 -1.26 20.39 -2.22
C GLN A 541 -2.59 20.10 -2.93
N ASN A 542 -3.69 20.00 -2.19
CA ASN A 542 -5.04 19.77 -2.74
C ASN A 542 -5.77 21.08 -3.03
N GLY A 543 -5.49 22.14 -2.25
CA GLY A 543 -6.15 23.44 -2.40
C GLY A 543 -5.57 24.30 -3.54
N SER A 544 -4.24 24.27 -3.73
CA SER A 544 -3.53 25.12 -4.70
C SER A 544 -3.32 24.40 -6.03
N LYS A 545 -3.29 25.16 -7.14
CA LYS A 545 -2.74 24.66 -8.41
C LYS A 545 -1.23 24.85 -8.55
N VAL A 546 -0.62 25.74 -7.76
CA VAL A 546 0.80 26.09 -7.94
C VAL A 546 1.72 25.03 -7.31
N PHE A 547 1.37 24.48 -6.15
CA PHE A 547 2.23 23.51 -5.44
C PHE A 547 2.19 22.05 -5.94
N PRO A 548 1.07 21.51 -6.47
CA PRO A 548 1.11 20.25 -7.20
C PRO A 548 1.83 20.36 -8.56
N GLU A 549 1.51 21.38 -9.36
CA GLU A 549 1.86 21.42 -10.79
C GLU A 549 3.16 22.22 -11.09
N LEU A 550 3.49 23.27 -10.33
CA LEU A 550 4.43 24.34 -10.77
C LEU A 550 5.51 24.78 -9.75
N THR A 551 5.46 24.30 -8.51
CA THR A 551 6.35 24.66 -7.40
C THR A 551 6.40 23.53 -6.37
N ASP A 552 7.39 22.64 -6.49
CA ASP A 552 7.53 21.47 -5.61
C ASP A 552 7.78 21.86 -4.13
N ALA A 553 6.71 21.81 -3.33
CA ALA A 553 6.70 22.11 -1.89
C ALA A 553 6.24 20.91 -1.04
N GLY A 554 6.09 19.72 -1.63
CA GLY A 554 5.38 18.57 -1.05
C GLY A 554 6.06 17.83 0.13
N SER A 555 7.09 18.40 0.74
CA SER A 555 7.69 17.88 1.98
C SER A 555 8.32 19.01 2.80
N LEU A 556 8.56 18.79 4.09
CA LEU A 556 8.98 19.84 5.03
C LEU A 556 10.22 20.61 4.54
N GLY A 557 11.30 19.89 4.22
CA GLY A 557 12.54 20.47 3.70
C GLY A 557 12.43 21.07 2.28
N LYS A 558 11.34 20.84 1.55
CA LYS A 558 11.02 21.53 0.27
C LYS A 558 10.20 22.79 0.52
N ALA A 559 9.15 22.70 1.34
CA ALA A 559 8.37 23.84 1.79
C ALA A 559 9.26 24.91 2.43
N TYR A 560 10.21 24.52 3.28
CA TYR A 560 11.24 25.40 3.83
C TYR A 560 12.04 26.15 2.75
N LYS A 561 12.47 25.47 1.68
CA LYS A 561 13.22 26.07 0.56
C LYS A 561 12.37 27.05 -0.27
N VAL A 562 11.05 26.82 -0.36
CA VAL A 562 10.10 27.75 -0.99
C VAL A 562 9.78 28.94 -0.08
N LEU A 563 9.67 28.73 1.24
CA LEU A 563 9.45 29.77 2.24
C LEU A 563 10.69 30.67 2.44
N LYS A 564 11.90 30.11 2.21
CA LYS A 564 13.19 30.80 2.35
C LYS A 564 14.01 30.73 1.03
N PRO A 565 13.53 31.38 -0.04
CA PRO A 565 14.10 31.23 -1.38
C PRO A 565 15.50 31.83 -1.48
N ARG A 566 16.42 31.10 -2.13
CA ARG A 566 17.81 31.55 -2.39
C ARG A 566 17.92 32.76 -3.33
N THR A 567 16.88 33.06 -4.11
CA THR A 567 16.84 34.23 -5.02
C THR A 567 15.74 35.20 -4.64
N LYS A 568 15.97 36.50 -4.85
CA LYS A 568 14.97 37.57 -4.70
C LYS A 568 14.16 37.83 -5.98
N SER A 569 14.03 36.82 -6.85
CA SER A 569 13.26 36.95 -8.10
C SER A 569 11.78 37.13 -7.81
N ALA A 570 11.06 37.89 -8.65
CA ALA A 570 9.63 38.14 -8.45
C ALA A 570 8.78 36.85 -8.43
N LYS A 571 9.21 35.81 -9.16
CA LYS A 571 8.61 34.46 -9.14
C LYS A 571 8.79 33.79 -7.77
N ALA A 572 10.02 33.72 -7.26
CA ALA A 572 10.31 33.09 -5.96
C ALA A 572 9.70 33.85 -4.78
N LEU A 573 9.62 35.19 -4.86
CA LEU A 573 8.91 36.01 -3.87
C LEU A 573 7.40 35.76 -3.89
N LEU A 574 6.80 35.49 -5.05
CA LEU A 574 5.39 35.12 -5.16
C LEU A 574 5.13 33.72 -4.62
N ASP A 575 5.95 32.72 -5.00
CA ASP A 575 5.85 31.35 -4.49
C ASP A 575 5.92 31.30 -2.94
N ARG A 576 6.85 32.06 -2.35
CA ARG A 576 6.98 32.22 -0.89
C ARG A 576 5.69 32.73 -0.23
N GLU A 577 5.16 33.85 -0.70
CA GLU A 577 4.00 34.49 -0.07
C GLU A 577 2.70 33.73 -0.35
N LEU A 578 2.62 33.01 -1.47
CA LEU A 578 1.52 32.11 -1.81
C LEU A 578 1.50 30.87 -0.91
N LEU A 579 2.65 30.26 -0.64
CA LEU A 579 2.75 29.10 0.26
C LEU A 579 2.35 29.50 1.69
N ALA A 580 2.84 30.63 2.18
CA ALA A 580 2.43 31.17 3.49
C ALA A 580 0.92 31.47 3.57
N ALA A 581 0.29 31.94 2.48
CA ALA A 581 -1.15 32.21 2.44
C ALA A 581 -1.97 30.92 2.54
N TRP A 582 -1.57 29.87 1.83
CA TRP A 582 -2.20 28.54 1.92
C TRP A 582 -1.96 27.85 3.27
N LEU A 583 -0.76 27.97 3.84
CA LEU A 583 -0.48 27.46 5.19
C LEU A 583 -1.31 28.18 6.27
N ASN A 584 -1.57 29.48 6.12
CA ASN A 584 -2.49 30.21 7.01
C ASN A 584 -3.96 29.73 6.89
N TYR A 585 -4.38 29.27 5.71
CA TYR A 585 -5.67 28.60 5.53
C TYR A 585 -5.69 27.23 6.22
N ALA A 586 -4.68 26.39 5.98
CA ALA A 586 -4.54 25.06 6.60
C ALA A 586 -4.46 25.13 8.14
N HIS A 587 -3.77 26.13 8.67
CA HIS A 587 -3.69 26.44 10.10
C HIS A 587 -5.02 26.90 10.72
N GLY A 588 -6.00 27.28 9.89
CA GLY A 588 -7.36 27.62 10.30
C GLY A 588 -7.60 29.09 10.67
N VAL A 589 -6.62 29.96 10.40
CA VAL A 589 -6.71 31.42 10.61
C VAL A 589 -7.87 32.02 9.82
N TYR A 590 -8.11 31.47 8.63
CA TYR A 590 -9.17 31.89 7.72
C TYR A 590 -10.01 30.68 7.30
N ASN A 591 -11.33 30.86 7.27
CA ASN A 591 -12.17 30.06 6.36
C ASN A 591 -12.07 30.65 4.94
N GLY A 592 -12.38 29.87 3.90
CA GLY A 592 -12.16 30.31 2.51
C GLY A 592 -12.96 31.55 2.09
N SER A 593 -14.06 31.81 2.79
CA SER A 593 -14.96 32.94 2.63
C SER A 593 -14.57 34.16 3.47
N ALA A 594 -13.52 34.08 4.29
CA ALA A 594 -13.14 35.15 5.21
C ALA A 594 -12.76 36.43 4.44
N LYS A 595 -13.39 37.55 4.83
CA LYS A 595 -13.16 38.87 4.26
C LYS A 595 -11.84 39.46 4.77
N ILE A 596 -10.84 39.47 3.89
CA ILE A 596 -9.58 40.16 4.09
C ILE A 596 -9.78 41.62 3.67
N LYS A 597 -9.80 42.51 4.67
CA LYS A 597 -10.09 43.96 4.53
C LYS A 597 -11.44 44.24 3.83
N GLY A 598 -12.51 43.64 4.37
CA GLY A 598 -13.91 44.04 4.12
C GLY A 598 -14.52 43.67 2.77
N ALA A 599 -13.74 43.62 1.70
CA ALA A 599 -14.24 43.41 0.33
C ALA A 599 -13.65 42.17 -0.39
N THR A 600 -12.37 41.83 -0.18
CA THR A 600 -11.73 40.68 -0.85
C THR A 600 -11.77 39.44 0.02
N THR A 601 -12.16 38.27 -0.49
CA THR A 601 -12.05 37.01 0.26
C THR A 601 -10.65 36.40 0.15
N LEU A 602 -10.24 35.58 1.12
CA LEU A 602 -9.00 34.80 1.04
C LEU A 602 -8.90 34.04 -0.30
N LYS A 603 -9.94 33.31 -0.69
CA LYS A 603 -9.99 32.54 -1.95
C LYS A 603 -9.81 33.42 -3.19
N SER A 604 -10.33 34.65 -3.18
CA SER A 604 -10.12 35.62 -4.27
C SER A 604 -8.67 36.15 -4.31
N ALA A 605 -8.12 36.52 -3.15
CA ALA A 605 -6.74 37.01 -3.02
C ALA A 605 -5.70 35.97 -3.49
N ILE A 606 -5.85 34.72 -3.03
CA ILE A 606 -5.02 33.58 -3.45
C ILE A 606 -5.20 33.31 -4.95
N GLY A 607 -6.45 33.18 -5.44
CA GLY A 607 -6.71 32.84 -6.84
C GLY A 607 -6.19 33.89 -7.85
N VAL A 608 -6.11 35.17 -7.47
CA VAL A 608 -5.44 36.21 -8.30
C VAL A 608 -3.93 35.96 -8.37
N ALA A 609 -3.30 35.63 -7.24
CA ALA A 609 -1.87 35.35 -7.18
C ALA A 609 -1.50 34.08 -7.96
N GLU A 610 -2.30 33.01 -7.86
CA GLU A 610 -2.11 31.77 -8.62
C GLU A 610 -2.22 31.98 -10.12
N ARG A 611 -3.24 32.73 -10.59
CA ARG A 611 -3.36 33.08 -12.02
C ARG A 611 -2.17 33.87 -12.55
N HIS A 612 -1.59 34.76 -11.75
CA HIS A 612 -0.33 35.43 -12.13
C HIS A 612 0.86 34.47 -12.13
N ARG A 613 0.95 33.53 -11.17
CA ARG A 613 2.05 32.57 -11.05
C ARG A 613 2.03 31.45 -12.10
N ALA A 614 0.85 31.10 -12.63
CA ALA A 614 0.67 30.11 -13.68
C ALA A 614 0.82 30.69 -15.11
N ASN A 615 0.64 32.00 -15.30
CA ASN A 615 0.74 32.62 -16.61
C ASN A 615 2.21 32.83 -17.04
N PRO A 616 2.72 32.17 -18.10
CA PRO A 616 4.11 32.31 -18.55
C PRO A 616 4.42 33.68 -19.16
N LYS A 617 3.40 34.48 -19.50
CA LYS A 617 3.53 35.87 -19.98
C LYS A 617 3.39 36.91 -18.86
N ALA A 618 3.30 36.50 -17.58
CA ALA A 618 3.21 37.42 -16.46
C ALA A 618 4.54 38.16 -16.25
N THR A 619 4.49 39.49 -16.27
CA THR A 619 5.66 40.34 -16.03
C THR A 619 6.14 40.25 -14.58
N SER A 620 7.43 40.46 -14.35
CA SER A 620 8.01 40.55 -13.00
C SER A 620 7.27 41.56 -12.10
N ALA A 621 6.75 42.65 -12.68
CA ALA A 621 5.95 43.64 -11.97
C ALA A 621 4.59 43.10 -11.50
N GLN A 622 3.89 42.30 -12.32
CA GLN A 622 2.63 41.64 -11.93
C GLN A 622 2.87 40.59 -10.83
N LEU A 623 3.91 39.76 -10.98
CA LEU A 623 4.30 38.75 -9.99
C LEU A 623 4.63 39.41 -8.63
N LEU A 624 5.44 40.47 -8.64
CA LEU A 624 5.83 41.20 -7.44
C LEU A 624 4.63 41.93 -6.80
N LYS A 625 3.73 42.51 -7.60
CA LYS A 625 2.50 43.15 -7.10
C LYS A 625 1.58 42.16 -6.39
N ALA A 626 1.44 40.94 -6.91
CA ALA A 626 0.71 39.86 -6.26
C ALA A 626 1.39 39.42 -4.95
N ALA A 627 2.72 39.26 -4.93
CA ALA A 627 3.48 38.87 -3.75
C ALA A 627 3.36 39.90 -2.62
N VAL A 628 3.50 41.19 -2.95
CA VAL A 628 3.31 42.31 -2.00
C VAL A 628 1.87 42.36 -1.49
N TYR A 629 0.87 42.08 -2.34
CA TYR A 629 -0.52 42.02 -1.90
C TYR A 629 -0.76 40.90 -0.87
N LEU A 630 -0.29 39.68 -1.15
CA LEU A 630 -0.40 38.55 -0.20
C LEU A 630 0.34 38.86 1.10
N ASN A 631 1.58 39.38 1.03
CA ASN A 631 2.36 39.73 2.21
C ASN A 631 1.66 40.78 3.09
N LYS A 632 1.15 41.87 2.50
CA LYS A 632 0.58 43.01 3.23
C LYS A 632 -0.85 42.80 3.73
N ASN A 633 -1.60 41.90 3.09
CA ASN A 633 -3.03 41.74 3.36
C ASN A 633 -3.41 40.37 3.90
N VAL A 634 -2.70 39.28 3.54
CA VAL A 634 -3.00 37.92 4.00
C VAL A 634 -2.01 37.50 5.09
N ASN A 635 -0.72 37.46 4.79
CA ASN A 635 0.30 36.90 5.69
C ASN A 635 0.72 37.84 6.84
N ARG A 636 0.18 39.07 6.86
CA ARG A 636 0.40 40.09 7.90
C ARG A 636 -0.88 40.85 8.25
N ALA A 637 -2.06 40.29 7.99
CA ALA A 637 -3.29 40.82 8.60
C ALA A 637 -3.19 40.63 10.13
N LYS A 638 -3.58 41.67 10.86
CA LYS A 638 -3.74 41.66 12.32
C LYS A 638 -5.12 41.13 12.68
#